data_AF-A0A662S133-F1
#
_entry.id   AF-A0A662S133-F1
#
_cell.length_a   1.000
_cell.length_b   1.000
_cell.length_c   1.000
_cell.angle_alpha   90.00
_cell.angle_beta   90.00
_cell.angle_gamma   90.00
#
_symmetry.space_group_name_H-M   'P 1'
#
loop_
_entity.id
_entity.type
_entity.pdbx_description
1 polymer ?
#
loop_
_entity_poly.entity_id
_entity_poly.type
_entity_poly.pdbx_seq_one_letter_code
_entity_poly.pdbx_strand_id
1 'polypeptide(L)'
;GTYVENVDVYKRITLSGDGADVVTVRAADAGDHVFNVTASYVNIRGFTVTGATDDWTDGIYLYNVDHCNISENNVSDNYSGICLSSSSDNTLTGNTANSNGCYGIYIEDSSNNTLTNNIASYNRWNGIYIEDSSNNTLTDNTANSNWYGYGVRLWESGNNAFTKNAMAGNKYNFGIRGDGFSHYIQNIDTSNKVDGKPIYYWTNRQDQQVPDDAGFIGVINSTNMTVRDLVLTKNSEGLLFVFTNNSNVVNVSVSNNYYGIHLISSSNNTIASNTASSNRDSSIYLEYSSNNTLINNNASNNDKNGIYLGRYSNNNTLMNNIASNNGNEGIYLFGRSNNNTLQDNTVSNNDEGIYLKWDSNNNTLTNNTANSNHYGICIASSNNTLTSNTASDNYYYGIYIDGSSNNLLNNTMSGNKHNFGVDDGWGRSHYTQNIDTSNTVDGKPIYYWVDQQDKVIPGDAGFVGVVNSTNITVRDMALTDNIQGVLFAYTRNSWIDNVSVSDNWYGIHLYSSDYNMLTSNIANSNNYCGICLRYSNNNIIYHNNLINNTNHNAYDEYFTNQWDSGSEGNYWSDYTGNDTNRDGIGDDPYDIPGGTSVDRYPLTGIRWLPPEISSSRLGINTHWYKWAEDFPAYKEKIRNFGIIRDGAWWYDLETSDLTGSEWDNANWDYPYNMETFCGRVMTYQSGYDNLVKLYQDEDSPELLMLLNQDNDNISSSDTITYDQYYDYVYHIVERYDGDGVDDMPGLIKPVRYFEVGNEVDYGRTTNPNHDHISPKDYVEKRLIPAYNAAKSANKDAVILCAGLGMGSDLCGNDGQEFNTMYFDAMYDNITKNGGNKNNNFYMDKVAIHYYAKPNAEFDENIKKVEDVIRKYENRDKPIWITEFFPLTEIGPPDTTTGAYSRLLTLMFANKIEMPIIYSLKGEHNVTCVGDEETITPRESLQVIDTVLSTLHTTTPSDTENEDISVEPGKTIYQRVFNNSGKNVTVLWYIDTADPGAVTNCVIFPESPQTFTVDVLGTANFSQTSPLHLTIGSEPTYVVETDLPIDLDIYFNKTTAAGVSTERATSFRVGDTLYGRIKTSTSTNHTVKTYITMTMPDGTCRYAYYDKPDFVPGSDKLLFSNKKVPLYDDVWHATTNDWLWNIYEFTGGDSGIYRWNCWYEDAETGEILGGDSTEYTFSETPSGTPVDSATGGGAVYLDSSAGTIGNIDAIPPDEMPEVPESLNPVYGFFSFNITGLSSGESVNIPLAFPHDVP
;
A
#
# COMPACT_ATOMS: atom_id res chain seq x y z
N GLY A 1 72.92 -8.48 30.92
CA GLY A 1 73.01 -7.02 30.96
C GLY A 1 72.30 -6.44 29.74
N THR A 2 72.13 -5.12 29.68
CA THR A 2 71.51 -4.44 28.53
C THR A 2 72.56 -3.94 27.55
N TYR A 3 72.42 -4.34 26.29
CA TYR A 3 73.13 -3.83 25.13
C TYR A 3 72.19 -2.91 24.35
N VAL A 4 72.72 -1.83 23.77
CA VAL A 4 71.95 -0.86 22.98
C VAL A 4 72.60 -0.77 21.62
N GLU A 5 72.09 -1.56 20.69
CA GLU A 5 72.66 -1.83 19.36
C GLU A 5 71.62 -2.48 18.44
N ASN A 6 71.75 -2.25 17.14
CA ASN A 6 71.11 -3.01 16.07
C ASN A 6 72.18 -3.95 15.50
N VAL A 7 71.87 -5.24 15.33
CA VAL A 7 72.89 -6.29 15.16
C VAL A 7 72.76 -7.00 13.80
N ASP A 8 73.66 -6.66 12.88
CA ASP A 8 73.80 -7.36 11.60
C ASP A 8 74.50 -8.73 11.75
N VAL A 9 73.75 -9.81 11.47
CA VAL A 9 74.23 -11.20 11.53
C VAL A 9 74.43 -11.77 10.13
N TYR A 10 75.47 -11.27 9.45
CA TYR A 10 75.89 -11.67 8.10
C TYR A 10 76.91 -12.84 8.08
N LYS A 11 77.01 -13.60 9.17
CA LYS A 11 77.90 -14.78 9.30
C LYS A 11 77.21 -15.89 10.06
N ARG A 12 77.43 -17.13 9.64
CA ARG A 12 77.08 -18.33 10.41
C ARG A 12 77.71 -18.27 11.81
N ILE A 13 76.90 -18.07 12.83
CA ILE A 13 77.32 -17.89 14.23
C ILE A 13 76.25 -18.41 15.20
N THR A 14 76.65 -18.64 16.45
CA THR A 14 75.73 -18.83 17.58
C THR A 14 75.86 -17.64 18.52
N LEU A 15 74.77 -16.89 18.67
CA LEU A 15 74.60 -15.86 19.69
C LEU A 15 73.78 -16.46 20.83
N SER A 16 74.28 -16.33 22.06
CA SER A 16 73.66 -16.89 23.25
C SER A 16 73.74 -15.88 24.39
N GLY A 17 72.59 -15.44 24.89
CA GLY A 17 72.48 -14.84 26.21
C GLY A 17 72.52 -15.90 27.32
N ASP A 18 72.68 -15.44 28.56
CA ASP A 18 72.62 -16.28 29.77
C ASP A 18 71.16 -16.58 30.21
N GLY A 19 70.17 -15.98 29.54
CA GLY A 19 68.74 -16.06 29.84
C GLY A 19 68.03 -14.79 29.38
N ALA A 20 66.81 -14.91 28.85
CA ALA A 20 66.06 -13.76 28.35
C ALA A 20 65.71 -12.74 29.46
N ASP A 21 65.59 -13.20 30.70
CA ASP A 21 65.46 -12.40 31.92
C ASP A 21 66.77 -11.71 32.36
N VAL A 22 67.91 -12.13 31.83
CA VAL A 22 69.26 -11.66 32.19
C VAL A 22 69.86 -10.73 31.14
N VAL A 23 69.62 -10.99 29.84
CA VAL A 23 70.25 -10.28 28.73
C VAL A 23 69.21 -9.59 27.86
N THR A 24 69.35 -8.27 27.71
CA THR A 24 68.52 -7.45 26.82
C THR A 24 69.39 -6.90 25.69
N VAL A 25 68.96 -7.08 24.45
CA VAL A 25 69.44 -6.28 23.32
C VAL A 25 68.30 -5.34 22.95
N ARG A 26 68.58 -4.04 22.97
CA ARG A 26 67.61 -3.00 22.61
C ARG A 26 68.12 -2.24 21.40
N ALA A 27 67.24 -1.94 20.45
CA ALA A 27 67.57 -1.09 19.31
C ALA A 27 68.30 0.19 19.74
N ALA A 28 69.32 0.59 18.98
CA ALA A 28 69.95 1.90 19.09
C ALA A 28 69.25 2.93 18.17
N ASP A 29 68.79 2.46 17.01
CA ASP A 29 67.88 3.13 16.09
C ASP A 29 66.55 2.36 16.03
N ALA A 30 65.43 3.02 16.29
CA ALA A 30 64.10 2.42 16.26
C ALA A 30 63.59 2.16 14.83
N GLY A 31 64.24 2.76 13.83
CA GLY A 31 64.00 2.59 12.40
C GLY A 31 64.73 1.43 11.74
N ASP A 32 65.36 0.55 12.52
CA ASP A 32 66.08 -0.64 12.06
C ASP A 32 65.79 -1.84 12.97
N HIS A 33 65.94 -3.06 12.46
CA HIS A 33 65.67 -4.30 13.21
C HIS A 33 66.68 -4.47 14.35
N VAL A 34 66.30 -5.12 15.47
CA VAL A 34 67.25 -5.34 16.58
C VAL A 34 68.28 -6.41 16.21
N PHE A 35 67.84 -7.48 15.54
CA PHE A 35 68.70 -8.45 14.86
C PHE A 35 68.31 -8.56 13.38
N ASN A 36 69.25 -8.27 12.49
CA ASN A 36 69.11 -8.41 11.04
C ASN A 36 69.92 -9.62 10.55
N VAL A 37 69.26 -10.74 10.28
CA VAL A 37 69.91 -12.03 9.99
C VAL A 37 69.92 -12.31 8.49
N THR A 38 71.12 -12.23 7.90
CA THR A 38 71.37 -12.38 6.46
C THR A 38 72.37 -13.50 6.13
N ALA A 39 72.60 -14.42 7.08
CA ALA A 39 73.34 -15.66 6.86
C ALA A 39 72.62 -16.90 7.41
N SER A 40 72.53 -17.94 6.58
CA SER A 40 72.01 -19.26 6.94
C SER A 40 72.80 -19.94 8.07
N TYR A 41 72.16 -20.88 8.78
CA TYR A 41 72.70 -21.62 9.93
C TYR A 41 73.08 -20.75 11.15
N VAL A 42 72.44 -19.60 11.33
CA VAL A 42 72.57 -18.75 12.52
C VAL A 42 71.74 -19.31 13.68
N ASN A 43 72.26 -19.21 14.90
CA ASN A 43 71.51 -19.56 16.11
C ASN A 43 71.42 -18.32 17.02
N ILE A 44 70.23 -17.92 17.47
CA ILE A 44 70.03 -16.81 18.41
C ILE A 44 69.17 -17.30 19.56
N ARG A 45 69.70 -17.24 20.80
CA ARG A 45 68.97 -17.72 21.96
C ARG A 45 69.20 -16.96 23.27
N GLY A 46 68.19 -16.96 24.14
CA GLY A 46 68.29 -16.48 25.51
C GLY A 46 68.42 -14.96 25.65
N PHE A 47 67.80 -14.19 24.75
CA PHE A 47 67.77 -12.73 24.79
C PHE A 47 66.35 -12.18 24.98
N THR A 48 66.19 -11.09 25.74
CA THR A 48 65.11 -10.12 25.49
C THR A 48 65.54 -9.19 24.36
N VAL A 49 64.63 -8.93 23.41
CA VAL A 49 64.89 -8.22 22.15
C VAL A 49 63.76 -7.20 21.94
N THR A 50 64.09 -5.91 21.90
CA THR A 50 63.09 -4.84 22.10
C THR A 50 63.50 -3.49 21.46
N GLY A 51 62.54 -2.60 21.21
CA GLY A 51 62.78 -1.20 20.89
C GLY A 51 62.93 -0.83 19.41
N ALA A 52 62.83 -1.78 18.48
CA ALA A 52 62.63 -1.49 17.06
C ALA A 52 61.14 -1.18 16.86
N THR A 53 60.73 0.09 16.92
CA THR A 53 59.31 0.48 17.07
C THR A 53 58.70 1.20 15.86
N ASP A 54 59.51 1.58 14.88
CA ASP A 54 59.02 2.28 13.69
C ASP A 54 58.43 1.26 12.69
N ASP A 55 57.58 1.74 11.77
CA ASP A 55 56.88 0.88 10.81
C ASP A 55 57.86 0.01 9.99
N TRP A 56 57.52 -1.27 9.81
CA TRP A 56 58.29 -2.27 9.06
C TRP A 56 59.61 -2.72 9.71
N THR A 57 59.79 -2.50 11.02
CA THR A 57 60.95 -3.01 11.78
C THR A 57 60.59 -4.22 12.64
N ASP A 58 61.59 -5.03 13.00
CA ASP A 58 61.40 -6.26 13.78
C ASP A 58 62.39 -6.38 14.95
N GLY A 59 61.98 -7.11 15.99
CA GLY A 59 62.93 -7.61 16.98
C GLY A 59 63.95 -8.57 16.37
N ILE A 60 63.51 -9.59 15.64
CA ILE A 60 64.41 -10.52 14.93
C ILE A 60 63.91 -10.71 13.50
N TYR A 61 64.65 -10.20 12.52
CA TYR A 61 64.37 -10.32 11.09
C TYR A 61 65.32 -11.35 10.45
N LEU A 62 64.74 -12.32 9.72
CA LEU A 62 65.45 -13.30 8.90
C LEU A 62 65.11 -13.00 7.44
N TYR A 63 66.12 -12.66 6.64
CA TYR A 63 65.94 -12.31 5.23
C TYR A 63 66.80 -13.16 4.30
N ASN A 64 66.15 -13.95 3.44
CA ASN A 64 66.79 -14.84 2.47
C ASN A 64 67.81 -15.79 3.13
N VAL A 65 67.41 -16.43 4.25
CA VAL A 65 68.24 -17.34 5.04
C VAL A 65 67.54 -18.65 5.40
N ASP A 66 68.35 -19.71 5.51
CA ASP A 66 67.84 -21.06 5.81
C ASP A 66 68.52 -21.69 7.02
N HIS A 67 67.87 -22.70 7.61
CA HIS A 67 68.42 -23.55 8.66
C HIS A 67 68.88 -22.80 9.93
N CYS A 68 68.35 -21.60 10.17
CA CYS A 68 68.56 -20.84 11.38
C CYS A 68 67.70 -21.39 12.54
N ASN A 69 68.16 -21.20 13.78
CA ASN A 69 67.47 -21.61 14.99
C ASN A 69 67.32 -20.42 15.95
N ILE A 70 66.08 -19.97 16.13
CA ILE A 70 65.71 -18.87 17.01
C ILE A 70 64.98 -19.50 18.21
N SER A 71 65.57 -19.44 19.41
CA SER A 71 65.03 -20.21 20.54
C SER A 71 65.15 -19.51 21.89
N GLU A 72 64.18 -19.69 22.78
CA GLU A 72 64.24 -19.18 24.17
C GLU A 72 64.42 -17.65 24.27
N ASN A 73 63.93 -16.88 23.29
CA ASN A 73 64.00 -15.41 23.28
C ASN A 73 62.67 -14.77 23.71
N ASN A 74 62.74 -13.56 24.27
CA ASN A 74 61.60 -12.67 24.55
C ASN A 74 61.64 -11.46 23.61
N VAL A 75 60.89 -11.50 22.51
CA VAL A 75 60.93 -10.57 21.40
C VAL A 75 59.69 -9.67 21.43
N SER A 76 59.70 -8.74 22.38
CA SER A 76 58.52 -7.95 22.80
C SER A 76 58.81 -6.46 22.79
N ASP A 77 57.76 -5.65 22.68
CA ASP A 77 57.82 -4.18 22.56
C ASP A 77 58.66 -3.71 21.34
N ASN A 78 58.40 -4.34 20.18
CA ASN A 78 58.86 -3.92 18.84
C ASN A 78 57.64 -3.61 17.95
N TYR A 79 57.84 -3.17 16.70
CA TYR A 79 56.77 -3.10 15.70
C TYR A 79 56.30 -4.51 15.35
N SER A 80 57.17 -5.38 14.85
CA SER A 80 56.92 -6.83 14.76
C SER A 80 57.93 -7.61 15.60
N GLY A 81 57.52 -8.78 16.11
CA GLY A 81 58.38 -9.61 16.96
C GLY A 81 59.45 -10.33 16.17
N ILE A 82 59.11 -11.48 15.60
CA ILE A 82 60.01 -12.29 14.76
C ILE A 82 59.43 -12.36 13.34
N CYS A 83 60.18 -11.90 12.33
CA CYS A 83 59.79 -12.00 10.92
C CYS A 83 60.77 -12.89 10.14
N LEU A 84 60.22 -13.80 9.34
CA LEU A 84 60.92 -14.58 8.32
C LEU A 84 60.40 -14.12 6.96
N SER A 85 61.27 -13.54 6.14
CA SER A 85 60.97 -13.12 4.77
C SER A 85 61.88 -13.87 3.79
N SER A 86 61.30 -14.55 2.81
CA SER A 86 62.01 -15.42 1.85
C SER A 86 62.96 -16.45 2.50
N SER A 87 62.65 -16.95 3.70
CA SER A 87 63.57 -17.68 4.59
C SER A 87 63.00 -19.04 4.99
N SER A 88 63.57 -20.14 4.47
CA SER A 88 62.99 -21.48 4.56
C SER A 88 63.76 -22.43 5.49
N ASP A 89 63.13 -23.54 5.87
CA ASP A 89 63.79 -24.61 6.65
C ASP A 89 64.39 -24.16 8.01
N ASN A 90 63.86 -23.09 8.61
CA ASN A 90 64.26 -22.52 9.90
C ASN A 90 63.45 -23.11 11.08
N THR A 91 63.97 -22.99 12.30
CA THR A 91 63.34 -23.48 13.53
C THR A 91 63.16 -22.36 14.56
N LEU A 92 61.93 -22.16 15.03
CA LEU A 92 61.54 -21.21 16.07
C LEU A 92 61.02 -22.01 17.28
N THR A 93 61.75 -22.06 18.39
CA THR A 93 61.40 -22.90 19.55
C THR A 93 61.38 -22.14 20.88
N GLY A 94 60.24 -22.13 21.57
CA GLY A 94 60.17 -21.59 22.94
C GLY A 94 60.33 -20.06 23.04
N ASN A 95 60.08 -19.31 21.96
CA ASN A 95 60.15 -17.85 21.99
C ASN A 95 58.84 -17.24 22.50
N THR A 96 58.93 -16.08 23.13
CA THR A 96 57.80 -15.24 23.52
C THR A 96 57.86 -13.95 22.70
N ALA A 97 56.95 -13.77 21.75
CA ALA A 97 56.85 -12.60 20.89
C ALA A 97 55.53 -11.87 21.16
N ASN A 98 55.49 -11.12 22.26
CA ASN A 98 54.28 -10.53 22.81
C ASN A 98 54.29 -8.99 22.71
N SER A 99 53.11 -8.38 22.82
CA SER A 99 52.97 -6.92 22.98
C SER A 99 53.60 -6.08 21.85
N ASN A 100 53.80 -6.65 20.66
CA ASN A 100 54.36 -5.92 19.52
C ASN A 100 53.28 -5.06 18.82
N GLY A 101 53.71 -3.97 18.19
CA GLY A 101 52.88 -2.96 17.52
C GLY A 101 52.13 -3.46 16.28
N CYS A 102 52.50 -4.63 15.76
CA CYS A 102 51.92 -5.30 14.62
C CYS A 102 51.81 -6.82 14.88
N TYR A 103 52.76 -7.63 14.40
CA TYR A 103 52.71 -9.10 14.48
C TYR A 103 53.61 -9.66 15.58
N GLY A 104 53.21 -10.77 16.20
CA GLY A 104 54.10 -11.53 17.10
C GLY A 104 55.15 -12.32 16.30
N ILE A 105 54.68 -13.22 15.43
CA ILE A 105 55.53 -13.95 14.48
C ILE A 105 54.93 -13.81 13.08
N TYR A 106 55.74 -13.40 12.11
CA TYR A 106 55.36 -13.24 10.71
C TYR A 106 56.23 -14.12 9.82
N ILE A 107 55.61 -14.83 8.87
CA ILE A 107 56.25 -15.77 7.95
C ILE A 107 55.74 -15.42 6.55
N GLU A 108 56.62 -14.87 5.71
CA GLU A 108 56.36 -14.32 4.37
C GLU A 108 57.27 -14.99 3.35
N ASP A 109 56.74 -15.54 2.25
CA ASP A 109 57.51 -16.29 1.23
C ASP A 109 58.44 -17.38 1.80
N SER A 110 58.10 -17.94 2.97
CA SER A 110 58.99 -18.66 3.86
C SER A 110 58.42 -20.05 4.19
N SER A 111 58.88 -21.07 3.47
CA SER A 111 58.33 -22.42 3.52
C SER A 111 59.15 -23.39 4.40
N ASN A 112 58.57 -24.54 4.75
CA ASN A 112 59.24 -25.63 5.50
C ASN A 112 59.76 -25.27 6.91
N ASN A 113 59.32 -24.16 7.51
CA ASN A 113 59.74 -23.73 8.84
C ASN A 113 59.01 -24.49 9.96
N THR A 114 59.66 -24.64 11.11
CA THR A 114 59.10 -25.34 12.29
C THR A 114 58.98 -24.40 13.48
N LEU A 115 57.75 -24.18 13.96
CA LEU A 115 57.41 -23.36 15.13
C LEU A 115 56.92 -24.28 16.26
N THR A 116 57.70 -24.42 17.33
CA THR A 116 57.34 -25.26 18.49
C THR A 116 57.30 -24.46 19.79
N ASN A 117 56.20 -24.58 20.56
CA ASN A 117 56.08 -24.01 21.92
C ASN A 117 56.36 -22.49 22.00
N ASN A 118 56.03 -21.72 20.95
CA ASN A 118 56.16 -20.26 20.98
C ASN A 118 54.88 -19.61 21.52
N ILE A 119 55.02 -18.44 22.14
CA ILE A 119 53.92 -17.61 22.63
C ILE A 119 53.91 -16.33 21.81
N ALA A 120 52.79 -16.01 21.16
CA ALA A 120 52.61 -14.83 20.33
C ALA A 120 51.28 -14.14 20.69
N SER A 121 51.26 -13.47 21.84
CA SER A 121 50.05 -12.99 22.51
C SER A 121 50.11 -11.49 22.82
N TYR A 122 48.94 -10.85 22.95
CA TYR A 122 48.80 -9.42 23.22
C TYR A 122 49.42 -8.48 22.16
N ASN A 123 49.73 -8.98 20.97
CA ASN A 123 50.17 -8.15 19.85
C ASN A 123 48.99 -7.34 19.29
N ARG A 124 49.28 -6.19 18.68
CA ARG A 124 48.24 -5.29 18.17
C ARG A 124 47.42 -5.94 17.05
N TRP A 125 48.06 -6.67 16.14
CA TRP A 125 47.41 -7.34 15.02
C TRP A 125 47.32 -8.85 15.21
N ASN A 126 48.20 -9.62 14.56
CA ASN A 126 48.16 -11.07 14.56
C ASN A 126 49.18 -11.63 15.56
N GLY A 127 48.83 -12.75 16.21
CA GLY A 127 49.78 -13.55 16.98
C GLY A 127 50.80 -14.18 16.03
N ILE A 128 50.35 -15.13 15.21
CA ILE A 128 51.15 -15.75 14.15
C ILE A 128 50.49 -15.50 12.80
N TYR A 129 51.23 -14.92 11.85
CA TYR A 129 50.78 -14.72 10.48
C TYR A 129 51.67 -15.47 9.49
N ILE A 130 51.05 -16.23 8.59
CA ILE A 130 51.70 -17.04 7.56
C ILE A 130 51.10 -16.62 6.21
N GLU A 131 51.93 -16.06 5.34
CA GLU A 131 51.58 -15.43 4.06
C GLU A 131 52.49 -15.99 2.96
N ASP A 132 51.89 -16.51 1.88
CA ASP A 132 52.57 -17.18 0.75
C ASP A 132 53.59 -18.26 1.16
N SER A 133 53.34 -18.88 2.31
CA SER A 133 54.33 -19.66 3.08
C SER A 133 53.80 -21.07 3.36
N SER A 134 54.23 -22.02 2.54
CA SER A 134 53.68 -23.38 2.52
C SER A 134 54.52 -24.40 3.31
N ASN A 135 53.91 -25.53 3.67
CA ASN A 135 54.58 -26.67 4.33
C ASN A 135 55.22 -26.38 5.71
N ASN A 136 54.80 -25.31 6.39
CA ASN A 136 55.26 -24.98 7.74
C ASN A 136 54.58 -25.86 8.81
N THR A 137 55.28 -26.14 9.91
CA THR A 137 54.78 -26.97 11.03
C THR A 137 54.67 -26.16 12.31
N LEU A 138 53.46 -26.08 12.88
CA LEU A 138 53.17 -25.40 14.14
C LEU A 138 52.75 -26.42 15.21
N THR A 139 53.53 -26.57 16.28
CA THR A 139 53.25 -27.49 17.38
C THR A 139 53.26 -26.79 18.75
N ASP A 140 52.22 -27.01 19.57
CA ASP A 140 52.14 -26.53 20.96
C ASP A 140 52.30 -24.98 21.11
N ASN A 141 52.02 -24.17 20.08
CA ASN A 141 52.13 -22.69 20.17
C ASN A 141 50.88 -22.04 20.79
N THR A 142 51.03 -20.87 21.41
CA THR A 142 49.93 -20.10 22.04
C THR A 142 49.83 -18.69 21.47
N ALA A 143 48.68 -18.32 20.91
CA ALA A 143 48.45 -17.00 20.33
C ALA A 143 47.13 -16.39 20.82
N ASN A 144 47.19 -15.71 21.97
CA ASN A 144 46.01 -15.25 22.71
C ASN A 144 45.93 -13.72 22.79
N SER A 145 44.71 -13.21 22.96
CA SER A 145 44.44 -11.81 23.30
C SER A 145 45.06 -10.77 22.34
N ASN A 146 45.28 -11.11 21.08
CA ASN A 146 45.75 -10.17 20.05
C ASN A 146 44.57 -9.28 19.60
N TRP A 147 44.78 -7.96 19.55
CA TRP A 147 43.68 -6.99 19.71
C TRP A 147 42.83 -6.73 18.47
N TYR A 148 43.45 -6.55 17.30
CA TYR A 148 42.76 -6.17 16.07
C TYR A 148 42.81 -7.23 14.96
N GLY A 149 43.62 -8.28 15.14
CA GLY A 149 43.83 -9.35 14.17
C GLY A 149 43.55 -10.74 14.73
N TYR A 150 44.30 -11.72 14.21
CA TYR A 150 44.05 -13.14 14.40
C TYR A 150 44.98 -13.75 15.46
N GLY A 151 44.55 -14.81 16.14
CA GLY A 151 45.47 -15.67 16.89
C GLY A 151 46.48 -16.32 15.94
N VAL A 152 45.99 -17.13 15.00
CA VAL A 152 46.78 -17.61 13.84
C VAL A 152 46.02 -17.35 12.55
N ARG A 153 46.70 -16.79 11.54
CA ARG A 153 46.17 -16.55 10.20
C ARG A 153 47.02 -17.21 9.13
N LEU A 154 46.36 -17.88 8.19
CA LEU A 154 46.92 -18.37 6.93
C LEU A 154 46.40 -17.50 5.77
N TRP A 155 47.30 -16.97 4.95
CA TRP A 155 46.99 -16.29 3.69
C TRP A 155 47.77 -16.94 2.55
N GLU A 156 47.07 -17.47 1.55
CA GLU A 156 47.61 -18.09 0.33
C GLU A 156 48.66 -19.21 0.59
N SER A 157 48.60 -19.80 1.79
CA SER A 157 49.65 -20.66 2.36
C SER A 157 49.19 -22.11 2.50
N GLY A 158 49.59 -23.00 1.60
CA GLY A 158 49.14 -24.41 1.56
C GLY A 158 49.99 -25.41 2.37
N ASN A 159 49.44 -26.60 2.60
CA ASN A 159 50.08 -27.77 3.20
C ASN A 159 50.69 -27.56 4.60
N ASN A 160 50.23 -26.59 5.38
CA ASN A 160 50.73 -26.35 6.73
C ASN A 160 50.18 -27.38 7.73
N ALA A 161 51.00 -27.77 8.71
CA ALA A 161 50.70 -28.82 9.68
C ALA A 161 50.59 -28.26 11.10
N PHE A 162 49.41 -28.34 11.72
CA PHE A 162 49.13 -27.74 13.03
C PHE A 162 48.78 -28.84 14.04
N THR A 163 49.43 -28.84 15.21
CA THR A 163 49.05 -29.70 16.36
C THR A 163 49.12 -28.95 17.67
N LYS A 164 48.11 -29.14 18.53
CA LYS A 164 48.00 -28.60 19.90
C LYS A 164 48.15 -27.09 20.08
N ASN A 165 48.00 -26.30 19.02
CA ASN A 165 48.09 -24.85 19.13
C ASN A 165 46.83 -24.28 19.79
N ALA A 166 46.98 -23.23 20.60
CA ALA A 166 45.90 -22.59 21.35
C ALA A 166 45.74 -21.12 20.94
N MET A 167 44.51 -20.73 20.62
CA MET A 167 44.12 -19.35 20.27
C MET A 167 42.88 -18.98 21.09
N ALA A 168 42.96 -17.96 21.95
CA ALA A 168 41.82 -17.56 22.78
C ALA A 168 41.80 -16.05 23.04
N GLY A 169 40.60 -15.48 23.13
CA GLY A 169 40.39 -14.06 23.48
C GLY A 169 40.91 -13.04 22.46
N ASN A 170 41.29 -13.48 21.25
CA ASN A 170 41.65 -12.60 20.14
C ASN A 170 40.38 -11.92 19.55
N LYS A 171 40.55 -10.94 18.65
CA LYS A 171 39.42 -10.49 17.81
C LYS A 171 38.88 -11.64 16.96
N TYR A 172 39.78 -12.38 16.33
CA TYR A 172 39.50 -13.64 15.64
C TYR A 172 40.56 -14.67 16.06
N ASN A 173 40.19 -15.92 16.35
CA ASN A 173 41.13 -16.91 16.87
C ASN A 173 41.90 -17.59 15.74
N PHE A 174 41.19 -18.16 14.76
CA PHE A 174 41.78 -18.79 13.57
C PHE A 174 41.18 -18.20 12.28
N GLY A 175 41.95 -18.21 11.20
CA GLY A 175 41.49 -17.76 9.89
C GLY A 175 42.33 -18.26 8.73
N ILE A 176 41.68 -18.54 7.61
CA ILE A 176 42.33 -19.00 6.38
C ILE A 176 41.70 -18.37 5.14
N ARG A 177 42.53 -17.82 4.25
CA ARG A 177 42.11 -17.35 2.93
C ARG A 177 43.12 -17.78 1.86
N GLY A 178 42.64 -18.05 0.66
CA GLY A 178 43.47 -18.02 -0.53
C GLY A 178 42.65 -18.09 -1.81
N ASP A 179 43.23 -17.67 -2.93
CA ASP A 179 42.50 -17.57 -4.19
C ASP A 179 42.48 -18.91 -4.99
N GLY A 180 43.19 -19.94 -4.52
CA GLY A 180 43.29 -21.26 -5.16
C GLY A 180 43.08 -22.44 -4.22
N PHE A 181 42.59 -23.56 -4.78
CA PHE A 181 42.31 -24.81 -4.05
C PHE A 181 43.47 -25.29 -3.16
N SER A 182 44.70 -25.21 -3.66
CA SER A 182 45.92 -25.59 -2.95
C SER A 182 46.13 -24.85 -1.63
N HIS A 183 45.64 -23.61 -1.51
CA HIS A 183 45.79 -22.79 -0.30
C HIS A 183 44.87 -23.28 0.84
N TYR A 184 43.85 -24.08 0.53
CA TYR A 184 42.94 -24.69 1.51
C TYR A 184 43.29 -26.14 1.87
N ILE A 185 44.36 -26.71 1.34
CA ILE A 185 44.83 -28.03 1.76
C ILE A 185 45.73 -27.86 2.98
N GLN A 186 45.27 -28.30 4.15
CA GLN A 186 46.01 -28.20 5.42
C GLN A 186 45.96 -29.51 6.21
N ASN A 187 46.92 -29.70 7.12
CA ASN A 187 46.99 -30.82 8.05
C ASN A 187 46.80 -30.32 9.50
N ILE A 188 45.57 -29.93 9.84
CA ILE A 188 45.21 -29.38 11.15
C ILE A 188 44.37 -30.42 11.90
N ASP A 189 44.89 -30.94 13.02
CA ASP A 189 44.16 -31.91 13.83
C ASP A 189 43.27 -31.26 14.92
N THR A 190 42.41 -32.06 15.55
CA THR A 190 41.48 -31.61 16.60
C THR A 190 42.14 -31.31 17.95
N SER A 191 43.48 -31.45 18.07
CA SER A 191 44.19 -31.03 19.28
C SER A 191 44.42 -29.51 19.31
N ASN A 192 44.33 -28.83 18.17
CA ASN A 192 44.33 -27.37 18.07
C ASN A 192 43.00 -26.79 18.57
N LYS A 193 43.04 -25.65 19.24
CA LYS A 193 41.89 -25.09 19.96
C LYS A 193 41.67 -23.60 19.75
N VAL A 194 40.42 -23.23 19.50
CA VAL A 194 39.93 -21.84 19.54
C VAL A 194 38.99 -21.66 20.75
N ASP A 195 39.28 -20.68 21.61
CA ASP A 195 38.60 -20.46 22.90
C ASP A 195 38.37 -21.76 23.73
N GLY A 196 39.35 -22.68 23.67
CA GLY A 196 39.35 -23.97 24.37
C GLY A 196 38.65 -25.13 23.66
N LYS A 197 37.85 -24.86 22.62
CA LYS A 197 37.13 -25.84 21.79
C LYS A 197 37.99 -26.34 20.61
N PRO A 198 37.83 -27.60 20.13
CA PRO A 198 38.59 -28.11 18.99
C PRO A 198 38.35 -27.37 17.66
N ILE A 199 39.39 -27.32 16.82
CA ILE A 199 39.27 -27.01 15.39
C ILE A 199 38.94 -28.30 14.63
N TYR A 200 37.86 -28.29 13.85
CA TYR A 200 37.53 -29.37 12.91
C TYR A 200 37.88 -28.94 11.48
N TYR A 201 39.09 -29.30 11.04
CA TYR A 201 39.56 -29.08 9.68
C TYR A 201 39.55 -30.41 8.90
N TRP A 202 38.58 -30.56 8.01
CA TRP A 202 38.28 -31.84 7.36
C TRP A 202 38.48 -31.75 5.85
N THR A 203 39.45 -32.50 5.35
CA THR A 203 39.77 -32.60 3.92
C THR A 203 39.42 -34.00 3.40
N ASN A 204 38.85 -34.10 2.20
CA ASN A 204 38.52 -35.36 1.52
C ASN A 204 37.61 -36.29 2.35
N ARG A 205 36.51 -35.74 2.90
CA ARG A 205 35.54 -36.50 3.71
C ARG A 205 34.24 -36.74 2.96
N GLN A 206 33.53 -37.78 3.40
CA GLN A 206 32.19 -38.09 2.92
C GLN A 206 31.32 -38.67 4.04
N ASP A 207 30.01 -38.48 3.93
CA ASP A 207 28.99 -39.14 4.76
C ASP A 207 29.18 -38.92 6.28
N GLN A 208 29.57 -37.71 6.68
CA GLN A 208 29.98 -37.39 8.05
C GLN A 208 29.33 -36.13 8.62
N GLN A 209 28.90 -36.22 9.89
CA GLN A 209 28.45 -35.07 10.68
C GLN A 209 29.61 -34.53 11.53
N VAL A 210 29.82 -33.21 11.52
CA VAL A 210 30.79 -32.54 12.41
C VAL A 210 30.30 -32.59 13.88
N PRO A 211 31.17 -32.91 14.86
CA PRO A 211 30.80 -32.93 16.28
C PRO A 211 30.31 -31.59 16.85
N ASP A 212 29.55 -31.68 17.93
CA ASP A 212 28.84 -30.59 18.62
C ASP A 212 29.74 -29.72 19.52
N ASP A 213 30.98 -30.13 19.78
CA ASP A 213 31.96 -29.37 20.58
C ASP A 213 32.85 -28.41 19.75
N ALA A 214 32.63 -28.34 18.43
CA ALA A 214 33.44 -27.54 17.51
C ALA A 214 33.53 -26.05 17.86
N GLY A 215 34.74 -25.49 17.73
CA GLY A 215 35.03 -24.05 17.86
C GLY A 215 35.29 -23.35 16.52
N PHE A 216 35.83 -24.07 15.54
CA PHE A 216 35.97 -23.65 14.14
C PHE A 216 35.71 -24.86 13.23
N ILE A 217 35.13 -24.62 12.05
CA ILE A 217 34.81 -25.65 11.06
C ILE A 217 35.31 -25.22 9.68
N GLY A 218 36.25 -26.00 9.13
CA GLY A 218 36.68 -25.91 7.74
C GLY A 218 36.50 -27.27 7.06
N VAL A 219 35.69 -27.34 6.01
CA VAL A 219 35.37 -28.59 5.29
C VAL A 219 35.72 -28.44 3.81
N ILE A 220 36.74 -29.16 3.38
CA ILE A 220 37.46 -28.97 2.13
C ILE A 220 37.35 -30.23 1.26
N ASN A 221 37.03 -30.09 -0.03
CA ASN A 221 36.93 -31.17 -1.01
C ASN A 221 36.12 -32.39 -0.49
N SER A 222 34.93 -32.15 0.05
CA SER A 222 34.13 -33.16 0.75
C SER A 222 32.70 -33.25 0.20
N THR A 223 31.96 -34.31 0.51
CA THR A 223 30.58 -34.49 0.02
C THR A 223 29.65 -35.11 1.05
N ASN A 224 28.35 -34.80 1.03
CA ASN A 224 27.38 -35.35 1.98
C ASN A 224 27.80 -35.14 3.45
N MET A 225 28.24 -33.93 3.75
CA MET A 225 28.67 -33.50 5.08
C MET A 225 27.49 -32.87 5.82
N THR A 226 27.43 -32.99 7.14
CA THR A 226 26.40 -32.34 7.96
C THR A 226 27.04 -31.50 9.06
N VAL A 227 26.65 -30.23 9.16
CA VAL A 227 26.98 -29.35 10.28
C VAL A 227 25.68 -28.86 10.90
N ARG A 228 25.50 -29.05 12.22
CA ARG A 228 24.23 -28.72 12.87
C ARG A 228 24.35 -28.41 14.36
N ASP A 229 23.37 -27.66 14.87
CA ASP A 229 23.15 -27.41 16.29
C ASP A 229 24.36 -26.82 17.03
N LEU A 230 25.05 -25.87 16.38
CA LEU A 230 26.37 -25.35 16.77
C LEU A 230 26.40 -23.83 16.94
N VAL A 231 27.30 -23.34 17.80
CA VAL A 231 27.58 -21.91 17.98
C VAL A 231 29.06 -21.65 17.69
N LEU A 232 29.33 -20.88 16.64
CA LEU A 232 30.66 -20.64 16.06
C LEU A 232 30.93 -19.13 16.04
N THR A 233 31.99 -18.71 16.74
CA THR A 233 32.21 -17.29 17.04
C THR A 233 33.69 -16.93 17.13
N LYS A 234 34.02 -15.67 16.85
CA LYS A 234 35.38 -15.10 16.92
C LYS A 234 36.39 -15.87 16.08
N ASN A 235 36.07 -16.15 14.83
CA ASN A 235 37.00 -16.65 13.81
C ASN A 235 36.95 -15.78 12.54
N SER A 236 37.82 -16.03 11.58
CA SER A 236 37.68 -15.43 10.24
C SER A 236 36.35 -15.89 9.64
N GLU A 237 36.19 -17.19 9.43
CA GLU A 237 34.93 -17.80 9.02
C GLU A 237 34.30 -18.49 10.24
N GLY A 238 33.01 -18.27 10.49
CA GLY A 238 32.27 -19.09 11.44
C GLY A 238 32.22 -20.55 10.99
N LEU A 239 31.89 -20.75 9.71
CA LEU A 239 31.92 -22.03 8.99
C LEU A 239 32.43 -21.81 7.58
N LEU A 240 33.41 -22.60 7.16
CA LEU A 240 34.01 -22.56 5.82
C LEU A 240 33.83 -23.88 5.07
N PHE A 241 33.16 -23.84 3.91
CA PHE A 241 33.09 -24.92 2.93
C PHE A 241 33.89 -24.52 1.68
N VAL A 242 34.83 -25.37 1.22
CA VAL A 242 35.61 -25.12 0.00
C VAL A 242 35.64 -26.37 -0.88
N PHE A 243 35.13 -26.30 -2.11
CA PHE A 243 34.88 -27.47 -2.96
C PHE A 243 34.06 -28.57 -2.26
N THR A 244 33.14 -28.18 -1.37
CA THR A 244 32.31 -29.12 -0.60
C THR A 244 30.89 -29.10 -1.14
N ASN A 245 30.36 -30.28 -1.45
CA ASN A 245 29.13 -30.43 -2.24
C ASN A 245 28.10 -31.33 -1.55
N ASN A 246 26.84 -31.27 -1.99
CA ASN A 246 25.77 -32.17 -1.52
C ASN A 246 25.60 -32.21 0.01
N SER A 247 25.94 -31.12 0.71
CA SER A 247 26.11 -31.07 2.17
C SER A 247 25.09 -30.16 2.84
N ASN A 248 24.89 -30.34 4.14
CA ASN A 248 23.84 -29.67 4.92
C ASN A 248 24.42 -28.84 6.06
N VAL A 249 24.00 -27.58 6.19
CA VAL A 249 24.29 -26.69 7.33
C VAL A 249 22.94 -26.28 7.94
N VAL A 250 22.63 -26.77 9.14
CA VAL A 250 21.28 -26.68 9.71
C VAL A 250 21.29 -26.22 11.16
N ASN A 251 20.53 -25.17 11.50
CA ASN A 251 20.42 -24.67 12.88
C ASN A 251 21.80 -24.34 13.52
N VAL A 252 22.66 -23.66 12.77
CA VAL A 252 23.95 -23.13 13.25
C VAL A 252 23.82 -21.63 13.54
N SER A 253 24.39 -21.19 14.65
CA SER A 253 24.56 -19.78 14.99
C SER A 253 26.00 -19.34 14.73
N VAL A 254 26.18 -18.42 13.77
CA VAL A 254 27.48 -17.82 13.44
C VAL A 254 27.47 -16.33 13.81
N SER A 255 28.33 -15.92 14.76
CA SER A 255 28.38 -14.52 15.17
C SER A 255 29.74 -14.01 15.60
N ASN A 256 29.97 -12.70 15.48
CA ASN A 256 31.26 -12.07 15.81
C ASN A 256 32.44 -12.66 15.02
N ASN A 257 32.20 -13.15 13.80
CA ASN A 257 33.23 -13.61 12.87
C ASN A 257 33.55 -12.51 11.83
N TYR A 258 34.52 -12.76 10.94
CA TYR A 258 34.71 -11.90 9.78
C TYR A 258 33.63 -12.22 8.72
N TYR A 259 33.53 -13.47 8.28
CA TYR A 259 32.41 -14.05 7.54
C TYR A 259 31.63 -15.02 8.42
N GLY A 260 30.31 -15.11 8.26
CA GLY A 260 29.49 -16.08 9.00
C GLY A 260 29.60 -17.51 8.45
N ILE A 261 28.77 -17.85 7.46
CA ILE A 261 28.85 -19.08 6.67
C ILE A 261 29.43 -18.72 5.30
N HIS A 262 30.54 -19.35 4.91
CA HIS A 262 31.23 -19.07 3.64
C HIS A 262 31.37 -20.35 2.80
N LEU A 263 30.77 -20.36 1.62
CA LEU A 263 30.87 -21.42 0.60
C LEU A 263 31.71 -20.92 -0.57
N ILE A 264 32.84 -21.59 -0.86
CA ILE A 264 33.73 -21.31 -1.98
C ILE A 264 33.73 -22.51 -2.93
N SER A 265 33.39 -22.30 -4.20
CA SER A 265 33.29 -23.36 -5.22
C SER A 265 32.48 -24.58 -4.75
N SER A 266 31.44 -24.35 -3.94
CA SER A 266 30.73 -25.36 -3.14
C SER A 266 29.26 -25.39 -3.56
N SER A 267 28.81 -26.51 -4.12
CA SER A 267 27.56 -26.59 -4.88
C SER A 267 26.62 -27.71 -4.40
N ASN A 268 25.32 -27.58 -4.68
CA ASN A 268 24.28 -28.54 -4.28
C ASN A 268 24.13 -28.68 -2.75
N ASN A 269 24.45 -27.65 -1.97
CA ASN A 269 24.34 -27.67 -0.50
C ASN A 269 23.02 -27.07 -0.01
N THR A 270 22.53 -27.55 1.13
CA THR A 270 21.37 -26.96 1.82
C THR A 270 21.81 -26.21 3.08
N ILE A 271 21.49 -24.92 3.14
CA ILE A 271 21.76 -24.03 4.27
C ILE A 271 20.40 -23.66 4.87
N ALA A 272 19.99 -24.31 5.97
CA ALA A 272 18.63 -24.19 6.51
C ALA A 272 18.55 -23.74 7.97
N SER A 273 17.65 -22.81 8.28
CA SER A 273 17.32 -22.37 9.64
C SER A 273 18.53 -21.85 10.45
N ASN A 274 19.55 -21.30 9.80
CA ASN A 274 20.75 -20.77 10.46
C ASN A 274 20.55 -19.32 10.91
N THR A 275 21.28 -18.88 11.94
CA THR A 275 21.30 -17.49 12.41
C THR A 275 22.71 -16.92 12.26
N ALA A 276 22.86 -15.88 11.45
CA ALA A 276 24.13 -15.24 11.15
C ALA A 276 24.05 -13.74 11.50
N SER A 277 24.70 -13.33 12.59
CA SER A 277 24.56 -11.99 13.16
C SER A 277 25.86 -11.43 13.74
N SER A 278 26.00 -10.10 13.75
CA SER A 278 27.19 -9.39 14.24
C SER A 278 28.50 -9.86 13.61
N ASN A 279 28.47 -10.25 12.33
CA ASN A 279 29.66 -10.56 11.53
C ASN A 279 30.14 -9.29 10.82
N ARG A 280 31.46 -9.16 10.61
CA ARG A 280 32.09 -7.91 10.12
C ARG A 280 31.94 -7.68 8.61
N ASP A 281 31.71 -8.74 7.86
CA ASP A 281 31.49 -8.69 6.42
C ASP A 281 30.18 -9.43 6.11
N SER A 282 30.13 -10.23 5.06
CA SER A 282 28.95 -10.98 4.65
C SER A 282 28.62 -12.11 5.65
N SER A 283 27.35 -12.20 6.06
CA SER A 283 26.91 -13.20 7.04
C SER A 283 26.66 -14.58 6.43
N ILE A 284 26.07 -14.66 5.24
CA ILE A 284 26.07 -15.87 4.41
C ILE A 284 26.63 -15.50 3.04
N TYR A 285 27.78 -16.07 2.68
CA TYR A 285 28.48 -15.76 1.43
C TYR A 285 28.68 -17.02 0.58
N LEU A 286 28.18 -16.96 -0.65
CA LEU A 286 28.38 -17.95 -1.70
C LEU A 286 29.29 -17.34 -2.77
N GLU A 287 30.44 -17.96 -3.01
CA GLU A 287 31.42 -17.56 -4.01
C GLU A 287 31.68 -18.71 -4.99
N TYR A 288 31.52 -18.49 -6.30
CA TYR A 288 31.58 -19.55 -7.33
C TYR A 288 30.71 -20.79 -7.01
N SER A 289 29.63 -20.59 -6.26
CA SER A 289 28.89 -21.65 -5.55
C SER A 289 27.47 -21.72 -6.09
N SER A 290 27.15 -22.82 -6.78
CA SER A 290 25.93 -22.94 -7.59
C SER A 290 24.99 -24.05 -7.10
N ASN A 291 23.71 -23.97 -7.50
CA ASN A 291 22.68 -24.97 -7.16
C ASN A 291 22.47 -25.19 -5.64
N ASN A 292 22.81 -24.21 -4.79
CA ASN A 292 22.60 -24.30 -3.34
C ASN A 292 21.20 -23.78 -2.95
N THR A 293 20.70 -24.29 -1.83
CA THR A 293 19.36 -24.01 -1.31
C THR A 293 19.46 -23.38 0.07
N LEU A 294 19.08 -22.10 0.20
CA LEU A 294 19.08 -21.30 1.41
C LEU A 294 17.63 -21.14 1.89
N ILE A 295 17.25 -21.80 2.99
CA ILE A 295 15.86 -21.80 3.48
C ILE A 295 15.77 -21.33 4.94
N ASN A 296 14.84 -20.43 5.26
CA ASN A 296 14.53 -20.01 6.63
C ASN A 296 15.72 -19.43 7.43
N ASN A 297 16.77 -18.92 6.77
CA ASN A 297 17.93 -18.37 7.47
C ASN A 297 17.67 -16.92 7.92
N ASN A 298 18.26 -16.53 9.04
CA ASN A 298 18.25 -15.16 9.54
C ASN A 298 19.67 -14.57 9.47
N ALA A 299 19.91 -13.70 8.50
CA ALA A 299 21.17 -13.02 8.24
C ALA A 299 21.05 -11.53 8.59
N SER A 300 21.07 -11.21 9.88
CA SER A 300 20.69 -9.88 10.39
C SER A 300 21.66 -9.30 11.43
N ASN A 301 21.72 -7.97 11.52
CA ASN A 301 22.60 -7.21 12.42
C ASN A 301 24.10 -7.40 12.12
N ASN A 302 24.50 -7.37 10.84
CA ASN A 302 25.90 -7.52 10.41
C ASN A 302 26.46 -6.19 9.88
N ASP A 303 27.77 -5.98 10.03
CA ASP A 303 28.43 -4.70 9.69
C ASP A 303 28.33 -4.36 8.18
N LYS A 304 28.07 -5.37 7.32
CA LYS A 304 27.87 -5.20 5.88
C LYS A 304 26.64 -5.95 5.36
N ASN A 305 26.80 -7.19 4.88
CA ASN A 305 25.82 -7.84 4.02
C ASN A 305 25.13 -9.00 4.74
N GLY A 306 23.82 -9.15 4.47
CA GLY A 306 23.05 -10.32 4.90
C GLY A 306 23.46 -11.57 4.11
N ILE A 307 22.87 -11.73 2.92
CA ILE A 307 23.13 -12.87 2.04
C ILE A 307 23.77 -12.39 0.75
N TYR A 308 24.96 -12.89 0.42
CA TYR A 308 25.72 -12.49 -0.77
C TYR A 308 25.99 -13.68 -1.69
N LEU A 309 25.53 -13.59 -2.93
CA LEU A 309 25.78 -14.52 -4.04
C LEU A 309 26.75 -13.85 -5.04
N GLY A 310 28.05 -14.06 -4.82
CA GLY A 310 29.11 -13.45 -5.61
C GLY A 310 29.72 -14.38 -6.66
N ARG A 311 30.22 -13.77 -7.74
CA ARG A 311 31.16 -14.38 -8.71
C ARG A 311 30.65 -15.70 -9.28
N TYR A 312 29.74 -15.65 -10.26
CA TYR A 312 29.20 -16.83 -10.95
C TYR A 312 28.52 -17.86 -10.01
N SER A 313 27.87 -17.37 -8.94
CA SER A 313 27.05 -18.22 -8.06
C SER A 313 25.65 -18.34 -8.67
N ASN A 314 25.43 -19.41 -9.43
CA ASN A 314 24.25 -19.57 -10.30
C ASN A 314 23.24 -20.58 -9.77
N ASN A 315 21.99 -20.50 -10.23
CA ASN A 315 20.93 -21.49 -9.97
C ASN A 315 20.66 -21.75 -8.47
N ASN A 316 20.97 -20.82 -7.58
CA ASN A 316 20.72 -20.97 -6.14
C ASN A 316 19.27 -20.55 -5.81
N THR A 317 18.67 -21.20 -4.81
CA THR A 317 17.31 -20.92 -4.34
C THR A 317 17.34 -20.35 -2.93
N LEU A 318 16.86 -19.12 -2.75
CA LEU A 318 16.73 -18.42 -1.48
C LEU A 318 15.25 -18.31 -1.14
N MET A 319 14.77 -19.09 -0.17
CA MET A 319 13.35 -19.14 0.21
C MET A 319 13.12 -18.81 1.70
N ASN A 320 12.17 -17.93 2.00
CA ASN A 320 11.78 -17.58 3.38
C ASN A 320 12.93 -17.07 4.28
N ASN A 321 13.97 -16.45 3.72
CA ASN A 321 15.07 -15.91 4.52
C ASN A 321 14.75 -14.50 5.01
N ILE A 322 15.33 -14.14 6.16
CA ILE A 322 15.28 -12.79 6.74
C ILE A 322 16.66 -12.17 6.64
N ALA A 323 16.78 -11.01 6.00
CA ALA A 323 18.01 -10.22 5.95
C ALA A 323 17.73 -8.79 6.43
N SER A 324 18.04 -8.50 7.69
CA SER A 324 17.65 -7.21 8.30
C SER A 324 18.73 -6.52 9.12
N ASN A 325 18.65 -5.19 9.22
CA ASN A 325 19.56 -4.40 10.05
C ASN A 325 21.05 -4.61 9.68
N ASN A 326 21.36 -4.81 8.40
CA ASN A 326 22.74 -4.95 7.92
C ASN A 326 23.25 -3.61 7.34
N GLY A 327 24.53 -3.30 7.53
CA GLY A 327 25.10 -1.98 7.20
C GLY A 327 25.20 -1.63 5.71
N ASN A 328 25.05 -2.62 4.82
CA ASN A 328 25.12 -2.52 3.37
C ASN A 328 23.90 -3.23 2.75
N GLU A 329 24.11 -4.33 2.00
CA GLU A 329 23.07 -5.01 1.23
C GLU A 329 22.41 -6.14 2.04
N GLY A 330 21.06 -6.18 2.08
CA GLY A 330 20.30 -7.27 2.68
C GLY A 330 20.49 -8.59 1.91
N ILE A 331 20.16 -8.59 0.61
CA ILE A 331 20.46 -9.68 -0.32
C ILE A 331 21.15 -9.12 -1.57
N TYR A 332 22.37 -9.60 -1.85
CA TYR A 332 23.21 -9.11 -2.94
C TYR A 332 23.56 -10.20 -3.96
N LEU A 333 23.26 -9.96 -5.24
CA LEU A 333 23.61 -10.82 -6.37
C LEU A 333 24.55 -10.07 -7.30
N PHE A 334 25.79 -10.55 -7.45
CA PHE A 334 26.84 -9.76 -8.11
C PHE A 334 27.88 -10.58 -8.87
N GLY A 335 28.25 -10.07 -10.04
CA GLY A 335 29.30 -10.63 -10.88
C GLY A 335 28.85 -11.92 -11.57
N ARG A 336 27.82 -11.81 -12.42
CA ARG A 336 27.24 -12.92 -13.22
C ARG A 336 26.66 -14.06 -12.37
N SER A 337 26.05 -13.71 -11.24
CA SER A 337 25.26 -14.64 -10.44
C SER A 337 23.85 -14.73 -11.05
N ASN A 338 23.67 -15.72 -11.92
CA ASN A 338 22.53 -15.83 -12.83
C ASN A 338 21.57 -16.96 -12.46
N ASN A 339 20.34 -16.88 -12.97
CA ASN A 339 19.31 -17.91 -12.83
C ASN A 339 18.97 -18.28 -11.37
N ASN A 340 19.23 -17.41 -10.40
CA ASN A 340 18.89 -17.65 -8.99
C ASN A 340 17.42 -17.31 -8.74
N THR A 341 16.80 -18.01 -7.79
CA THR A 341 15.40 -17.83 -7.38
C THR A 341 15.35 -17.29 -5.96
N LEU A 342 14.80 -16.10 -5.78
CA LEU A 342 14.54 -15.46 -4.48
C LEU A 342 13.03 -15.48 -4.26
N GLN A 343 12.55 -16.27 -3.31
CA GLN A 343 11.13 -16.45 -3.03
C GLN A 343 10.77 -16.17 -1.56
N ASP A 344 9.69 -15.41 -1.32
CA ASP A 344 9.12 -15.19 0.01
C ASP A 344 10.13 -14.63 1.06
N ASN A 345 11.20 -13.93 0.65
CA ASN A 345 12.20 -13.39 1.58
C ASN A 345 11.78 -12.03 2.14
N THR A 346 12.14 -11.76 3.40
CA THR A 346 11.90 -10.47 4.08
C THR A 346 13.21 -9.73 4.28
N VAL A 347 13.29 -8.50 3.77
CA VAL A 347 14.53 -7.72 3.72
C VAL A 347 14.27 -6.29 4.19
N SER A 348 14.81 -5.91 5.35
CA SER A 348 14.43 -4.63 5.98
C SER A 348 15.52 -3.95 6.82
N ASN A 349 15.47 -2.62 6.90
CA ASN A 349 16.44 -1.83 7.68
C ASN A 349 17.90 -2.03 7.23
N ASN A 350 18.13 -2.26 5.93
CA ASN A 350 19.46 -2.27 5.32
C ASN A 350 19.69 -0.96 4.54
N ASP A 351 20.90 -0.74 4.02
CA ASP A 351 21.15 0.33 3.06
C ASP A 351 20.43 -0.04 1.74
N GLU A 352 20.89 -1.09 1.07
CA GLU A 352 20.19 -1.69 -0.06
C GLU A 352 19.41 -2.93 0.42
N GLY A 353 18.13 -3.05 0.06
CA GLY A 353 17.34 -4.24 0.37
C GLY A 353 17.79 -5.42 -0.49
N ILE A 354 17.28 -5.53 -1.71
CA ILE A 354 17.68 -6.55 -2.69
C ILE A 354 18.38 -5.87 -3.86
N TYR A 355 19.66 -6.17 -4.09
CA TYR A 355 20.45 -5.57 -5.17
C TYR A 355 21.02 -6.61 -6.13
N LEU A 356 20.69 -6.48 -7.42
CA LEU A 356 21.23 -7.28 -8.52
C LEU A 356 22.16 -6.42 -9.38
N LYS A 357 23.43 -6.83 -9.55
CA LYS A 357 24.46 -6.00 -10.19
C LYS A 357 25.45 -6.81 -11.07
N TRP A 358 26.06 -6.13 -12.04
CA TRP A 358 27.17 -6.64 -12.88
C TRP A 358 26.85 -7.96 -13.58
N ASP A 359 26.04 -7.88 -14.63
CA ASP A 359 25.62 -9.01 -15.48
C ASP A 359 24.91 -10.17 -14.72
N SER A 360 24.44 -9.95 -13.49
CA SER A 360 23.67 -10.95 -12.70
C SER A 360 22.24 -11.07 -13.25
N ASN A 361 22.11 -11.77 -14.36
CA ASN A 361 20.95 -11.79 -15.24
C ASN A 361 20.05 -13.02 -15.01
N ASN A 362 18.84 -13.00 -15.58
CA ASN A 362 17.89 -14.13 -15.58
C ASN A 362 17.43 -14.60 -14.17
N ASN A 363 17.58 -13.77 -13.13
CA ASN A 363 17.14 -14.14 -11.78
C ASN A 363 15.62 -13.94 -11.63
N THR A 364 14.99 -14.76 -10.78
CA THR A 364 13.55 -14.70 -10.48
C THR A 364 13.34 -14.27 -9.04
N LEU A 365 12.61 -13.18 -8.83
CA LEU A 365 12.24 -12.63 -7.52
C LEU A 365 10.71 -12.74 -7.39
N THR A 366 10.23 -13.58 -6.49
CA THR A 366 8.80 -13.81 -6.27
C THR A 366 8.39 -13.55 -4.82
N ASN A 367 7.33 -12.79 -4.58
CA ASN A 367 6.76 -12.55 -3.24
C ASN A 367 7.73 -11.97 -2.18
N ASN A 368 8.85 -11.36 -2.58
CA ASN A 368 9.78 -10.81 -1.59
C ASN A 368 9.25 -9.48 -1.04
N THR A 369 9.48 -9.23 0.24
CA THR A 369 9.16 -7.96 0.91
C THR A 369 10.46 -7.21 1.20
N ALA A 370 10.64 -6.05 0.57
CA ALA A 370 11.78 -5.16 0.76
C ALA A 370 11.30 -3.84 1.37
N ASN A 371 11.29 -3.72 2.70
CA ASN A 371 10.67 -2.58 3.38
C ASN A 371 11.57 -1.88 4.41
N SER A 372 11.38 -0.57 4.58
CA SER A 372 12.17 0.24 5.54
C SER A 372 13.70 0.16 5.34
N ASN A 373 14.16 -0.07 4.12
CA ASN A 373 15.57 0.06 3.73
C ASN A 373 15.85 1.50 3.24
N HIS A 374 17.11 1.84 2.94
CA HIS A 374 17.41 3.07 2.21
C HIS A 374 16.84 2.98 0.78
N TYR A 375 17.06 1.84 0.14
CA TYR A 375 16.53 1.46 -1.17
C TYR A 375 15.93 0.05 -1.11
N GLY A 376 14.74 -0.16 -1.68
CA GLY A 376 14.00 -1.43 -1.61
C GLY A 376 14.58 -2.53 -2.50
N ILE A 377 14.29 -2.46 -3.80
CA ILE A 377 14.79 -3.41 -4.80
C ILE A 377 15.47 -2.66 -5.94
N CYS A 378 16.77 -2.85 -6.10
CA CYS A 378 17.59 -2.22 -7.13
C CYS A 378 18.07 -3.26 -8.16
N ILE A 379 17.91 -2.93 -9.44
CA ILE A 379 18.21 -3.85 -10.55
C ILE A 379 19.14 -3.15 -11.55
N ALA A 380 20.42 -3.51 -11.51
CA ALA A 380 21.47 -3.08 -12.43
C ALA A 380 21.99 -4.28 -13.27
N SER A 381 21.05 -5.11 -13.74
CA SER A 381 21.26 -6.29 -14.58
C SER A 381 19.97 -6.65 -15.33
N SER A 382 20.06 -7.41 -16.43
CA SER A 382 18.94 -7.62 -17.36
C SER A 382 18.34 -9.03 -17.32
N ASN A 383 17.18 -9.18 -17.95
CA ASN A 383 16.37 -10.40 -18.08
C ASN A 383 15.87 -10.97 -16.75
N ASN A 384 15.92 -10.21 -15.65
CA ASN A 384 15.36 -10.66 -14.38
C ASN A 384 13.83 -10.53 -14.40
N THR A 385 13.15 -11.37 -13.63
CA THR A 385 11.70 -11.40 -13.53
C THR A 385 11.28 -11.18 -12.08
N LEU A 386 10.51 -10.12 -11.84
CA LEU A 386 9.95 -9.78 -10.54
C LEU A 386 8.44 -10.01 -10.57
N THR A 387 7.96 -10.93 -9.73
CA THR A 387 6.53 -11.25 -9.62
C THR A 387 6.04 -11.04 -8.19
N SER A 388 4.99 -10.23 -8.00
CA SER A 388 4.31 -10.08 -6.70
C SER A 388 5.20 -9.63 -5.52
N ASN A 389 6.30 -8.91 -5.78
CA ASN A 389 7.14 -8.37 -4.72
C ASN A 389 6.55 -7.06 -4.17
N THR A 390 6.78 -6.80 -2.89
CA THR A 390 6.36 -5.57 -2.20
C THR A 390 7.59 -4.76 -1.82
N ALA A 391 7.67 -3.50 -2.23
CA ALA A 391 8.69 -2.57 -1.76
C ALA A 391 8.00 -1.35 -1.12
N SER A 392 8.04 -1.26 0.22
CA SER A 392 7.31 -0.21 0.95
C SER A 392 8.17 0.52 1.98
N ASP A 393 7.79 1.76 2.29
CA ASP A 393 8.37 2.53 3.40
C ASP A 393 9.91 2.71 3.32
N ASN A 394 10.51 2.58 2.13
CA ASN A 394 11.95 2.76 1.93
C ASN A 394 12.28 4.25 1.79
N TYR A 395 13.41 4.68 2.35
CA TYR A 395 13.75 6.11 2.50
C TYR A 395 13.95 6.84 1.16
N TYR A 396 14.41 6.15 0.12
CA TYR A 396 14.45 6.64 -1.26
C TYR A 396 13.59 5.78 -2.19
N TYR A 397 14.15 4.70 -2.75
CA TYR A 397 13.53 3.99 -3.87
C TYR A 397 12.73 2.76 -3.44
N GLY A 398 11.54 2.56 -4.03
CA GLY A 398 10.79 1.31 -3.92
C GLY A 398 11.38 0.22 -4.82
N ILE A 399 11.05 0.25 -6.11
CA ILE A 399 11.72 -0.56 -7.14
C ILE A 399 12.40 0.35 -8.16
N TYR A 400 13.70 0.14 -8.37
CA TYR A 400 14.55 0.97 -9.23
C TYR A 400 15.29 0.12 -10.27
N ILE A 401 15.15 0.49 -11.55
CA ILE A 401 15.80 -0.18 -12.67
C ILE A 401 16.89 0.72 -13.25
N ASP A 402 18.15 0.38 -12.99
CA ASP A 402 19.34 1.06 -13.50
C ASP A 402 19.81 0.39 -14.78
N GLY A 403 19.71 1.10 -15.92
CA GLY A 403 20.41 0.76 -17.16
C GLY A 403 20.21 -0.66 -17.68
N SER A 404 19.05 -1.28 -17.48
CA SER A 404 18.83 -2.72 -17.73
C SER A 404 17.39 -3.06 -18.11
N SER A 405 17.16 -4.19 -18.79
CA SER A 405 15.85 -4.61 -19.34
C SER A 405 15.27 -5.78 -18.53
N ASN A 406 14.07 -5.68 -17.94
CA ASN A 406 13.52 -6.66 -17.01
C ASN A 406 12.00 -6.88 -17.17
N ASN A 407 11.47 -7.94 -16.57
CA ASN A 407 10.04 -8.25 -16.51
C ASN A 407 9.48 -7.98 -15.09
N LEU A 408 8.42 -7.19 -14.95
CA LEU A 408 7.73 -6.95 -13.67
C LEU A 408 6.23 -7.28 -13.84
N LEU A 409 5.67 -8.10 -12.95
CA LEU A 409 4.24 -8.41 -12.86
C LEU A 409 3.77 -8.40 -11.39
N ASN A 410 2.57 -7.88 -11.10
CA ASN A 410 1.93 -7.85 -9.78
C ASN A 410 2.74 -7.19 -8.64
N ASN A 411 3.83 -6.47 -8.91
CA ASN A 411 4.63 -5.85 -7.85
C ASN A 411 3.93 -4.62 -7.28
N THR A 412 4.10 -4.36 -5.98
CA THR A 412 3.46 -3.24 -5.27
C THR A 412 4.53 -2.35 -4.65
N MET A 413 4.46 -1.05 -4.93
CA MET A 413 5.30 -0.03 -4.31
C MET A 413 4.42 1.03 -3.64
N SER A 414 4.67 1.33 -2.38
CA SER A 414 3.88 2.32 -1.63
C SER A 414 4.65 2.94 -0.46
N GLY A 415 4.40 4.21 -0.17
CA GLY A 415 5.01 4.90 0.98
C GLY A 415 6.54 5.04 0.93
N ASN A 416 7.17 4.77 -0.23
CA ASN A 416 8.57 5.12 -0.46
C ASN A 416 8.64 6.59 -0.87
N LYS A 417 9.77 7.28 -0.65
CA LYS A 417 9.94 8.65 -1.18
C LYS A 417 9.82 8.69 -2.71
N HIS A 418 10.27 7.64 -3.39
CA HIS A 418 10.22 7.45 -4.83
C HIS A 418 9.89 5.99 -5.16
N ASN A 419 8.61 5.68 -5.36
CA ASN A 419 8.07 4.33 -5.52
C ASN A 419 8.65 3.55 -6.71
N PHE A 420 8.67 4.13 -7.91
CA PHE A 420 9.16 3.47 -9.12
C PHE A 420 10.02 4.37 -10.02
N GLY A 421 10.92 3.76 -10.77
CA GLY A 421 11.43 4.33 -12.02
C GLY A 421 12.51 3.55 -12.72
N VAL A 422 12.92 4.09 -13.87
CA VAL A 422 13.88 3.52 -14.81
C VAL A 422 14.88 4.61 -15.20
N ASP A 423 16.18 4.39 -15.04
CA ASP A 423 17.22 5.42 -15.25
C ASP A 423 17.93 5.34 -16.62
N ASP A 424 18.70 6.38 -16.91
CA ASP A 424 19.26 6.73 -18.22
C ASP A 424 20.37 5.79 -18.70
N GLY A 425 19.96 4.61 -19.14
CA GLY A 425 20.80 3.70 -19.87
C GLY A 425 21.28 4.25 -21.23
N TRP A 426 22.50 3.88 -21.62
CA TRP A 426 23.21 4.29 -22.84
C TRP A 426 22.53 3.95 -24.18
N GLY A 427 21.32 3.36 -24.18
CA GLY A 427 20.61 2.97 -25.40
C GLY A 427 19.18 2.48 -25.14
N ARG A 428 18.36 2.49 -26.20
CA ARG A 428 16.93 2.14 -26.19
C ARG A 428 16.58 0.84 -25.44
N SER A 429 17.43 -0.18 -25.54
CA SER A 429 17.20 -1.47 -24.88
C SER A 429 17.01 -1.31 -23.36
N HIS A 430 17.74 -0.39 -22.71
CA HIS A 430 17.69 -0.21 -21.26
C HIS A 430 16.37 0.41 -20.77
N TYR A 431 15.54 0.93 -21.68
CA TYR A 431 14.16 1.35 -21.40
C TYR A 431 13.12 0.33 -21.88
N THR A 432 13.51 -0.71 -22.61
CA THR A 432 12.58 -1.75 -23.06
C THR A 432 12.32 -2.73 -21.91
N GLN A 433 11.39 -2.35 -21.04
CA GLN A 433 10.88 -3.18 -19.95
C GLN A 433 9.60 -3.92 -20.38
N ASN A 434 9.33 -5.04 -19.72
CA ASN A 434 8.05 -5.74 -19.83
C ASN A 434 7.31 -5.59 -18.49
N ILE A 435 6.52 -4.52 -18.38
CA ILE A 435 5.79 -4.15 -17.16
C ILE A 435 4.33 -3.95 -17.56
N ASP A 436 3.44 -4.73 -16.94
CA ASP A 436 2.00 -4.58 -17.15
C ASP A 436 1.32 -3.79 -16.03
N THR A 437 0.03 -3.53 -16.21
CA THR A 437 -0.81 -2.77 -15.28
C THR A 437 -1.16 -3.51 -14.00
N SER A 438 -0.67 -4.75 -13.80
CA SER A 438 -0.83 -5.44 -12.52
C SER A 438 0.19 -4.97 -11.48
N ASN A 439 1.27 -4.33 -11.92
CA ASN A 439 2.17 -3.61 -11.02
C ASN A 439 1.52 -2.30 -10.58
N THR A 440 1.69 -1.92 -9.31
CA THR A 440 1.05 -0.73 -8.75
C THR A 440 2.00 0.17 -7.97
N VAL A 441 1.72 1.48 -8.05
CA VAL A 441 2.27 2.54 -7.20
C VAL A 441 1.11 3.11 -6.38
N ASP A 442 1.20 3.02 -5.05
CA ASP A 442 0.15 3.43 -4.10
C ASP A 442 -1.26 2.93 -4.47
N GLY A 443 -1.33 1.68 -4.93
CA GLY A 443 -2.57 0.99 -5.34
C GLY A 443 -3.12 1.39 -6.71
N LYS A 444 -2.43 2.25 -7.47
CA LYS A 444 -2.75 2.63 -8.85
C LYS A 444 -1.88 1.88 -9.87
N PRO A 445 -2.41 1.46 -11.03
CA PRO A 445 -1.64 0.73 -12.06
C PRO A 445 -0.46 1.52 -12.65
N ILE A 446 0.62 0.81 -12.96
CA ILE A 446 1.73 1.33 -13.78
C ILE A 446 1.38 1.16 -15.27
N TYR A 447 1.43 2.25 -16.04
CA TYR A 447 1.30 2.22 -17.50
C TYR A 447 2.68 2.34 -18.15
N TYR A 448 3.29 1.20 -18.47
CA TYR A 448 4.57 1.14 -19.20
C TYR A 448 4.36 0.62 -20.63
N TRP A 449 4.40 1.50 -21.61
CA TRP A 449 4.08 1.20 -23.00
C TRP A 449 5.33 1.22 -23.87
N VAL A 450 5.63 0.08 -24.48
CA VAL A 450 6.74 -0.08 -25.45
C VAL A 450 6.17 -0.34 -26.85
N ASP A 451 6.74 0.31 -27.87
CA ASP A 451 6.38 0.12 -29.29
C ASP A 451 4.88 0.30 -29.58
N GLN A 452 4.23 1.26 -28.91
CA GLN A 452 2.81 1.58 -29.07
C GLN A 452 2.58 2.73 -30.05
N GLN A 453 1.38 2.79 -30.64
CA GLN A 453 0.95 3.90 -31.47
C GLN A 453 -0.54 4.22 -31.31
N ASP A 454 -0.90 5.47 -31.58
CA ASP A 454 -2.29 5.97 -31.71
C ASP A 454 -3.18 5.70 -30.47
N LYS A 455 -2.67 6.00 -29.26
CA LYS A 455 -3.34 5.65 -27.98
C LYS A 455 -3.24 6.74 -26.92
N VAL A 456 -4.19 6.73 -25.99
CA VAL A 456 -4.26 7.61 -24.81
C VAL A 456 -4.05 6.77 -23.54
N ILE A 457 -3.14 7.18 -22.65
CA ILE A 457 -2.93 6.53 -21.35
C ILE A 457 -4.18 6.76 -20.47
N PRO A 458 -4.70 5.73 -19.76
CA PRO A 458 -5.79 5.89 -18.80
C PRO A 458 -5.45 6.82 -17.62
N GLY A 459 -6.46 7.54 -17.10
CA GLY A 459 -6.28 8.58 -16.08
C GLY A 459 -6.03 8.06 -14.65
N ASP A 460 -6.12 6.76 -14.41
CA ASP A 460 -5.90 6.12 -13.10
C ASP A 460 -4.45 5.68 -12.84
N ALA A 461 -3.50 6.15 -13.65
CA ALA A 461 -2.08 5.82 -13.55
C ALA A 461 -1.44 6.20 -12.19
N GLY A 462 -0.58 5.31 -11.68
CA GLY A 462 0.36 5.60 -10.58
C GLY A 462 1.77 5.94 -11.07
N PHE A 463 2.12 5.54 -12.30
CA PHE A 463 3.36 5.89 -13.02
C PHE A 463 3.10 5.77 -14.54
N VAL A 464 3.74 6.63 -15.34
CA VAL A 464 3.65 6.55 -16.81
C VAL A 464 5.04 6.47 -17.46
N GLY A 465 5.30 5.37 -18.16
CA GLY A 465 6.48 5.18 -19.01
C GLY A 465 6.06 4.90 -20.46
N VAL A 466 6.61 5.63 -21.42
CA VAL A 466 6.27 5.51 -22.84
C VAL A 466 7.56 5.46 -23.66
N VAL A 467 7.84 4.28 -24.24
CA VAL A 467 9.12 3.92 -24.83
C VAL A 467 8.97 3.54 -26.30
N ASN A 468 9.80 4.12 -27.17
CA ASN A 468 9.77 3.95 -28.63
C ASN A 468 8.35 3.96 -29.22
N SER A 469 7.50 4.87 -28.76
CA SER A 469 6.11 4.94 -29.18
C SER A 469 5.86 6.19 -30.04
N THR A 470 4.71 6.27 -30.72
CA THR A 470 4.38 7.43 -31.57
C THR A 470 2.91 7.76 -31.52
N ASN A 471 2.53 9.05 -31.51
CA ASN A 471 1.14 9.46 -31.37
C ASN A 471 0.48 8.89 -30.10
N ILE A 472 1.17 9.05 -28.97
CA ILE A 472 0.65 8.74 -27.63
C ILE A 472 0.18 10.03 -26.97
N THR A 473 -0.89 9.96 -26.17
CA THR A 473 -1.34 11.07 -25.33
C THR A 473 -1.33 10.66 -23.86
N VAL A 474 -0.66 11.45 -23.02
CA VAL A 474 -0.77 11.41 -21.56
C VAL A 474 -1.53 12.65 -21.14
N ARG A 475 -2.64 12.51 -20.42
CA ARG A 475 -3.41 13.66 -19.94
C ARG A 475 -4.29 13.36 -18.74
N ASP A 476 -4.71 14.42 -18.06
CA ASP A 476 -5.72 14.42 -17.00
C ASP A 476 -5.39 13.43 -15.86
N MET A 477 -4.17 13.56 -15.31
CA MET A 477 -3.71 12.72 -14.20
C MET A 477 -2.71 13.44 -13.28
N ALA A 478 -2.62 12.96 -12.04
CA ALA A 478 -1.65 13.40 -11.05
C ALA A 478 -0.72 12.24 -10.66
N LEU A 479 0.59 12.48 -10.77
CA LEU A 479 1.66 11.49 -10.61
C LEU A 479 2.70 12.04 -9.63
N THR A 480 2.76 11.44 -8.43
CA THR A 480 3.62 11.89 -7.34
C THR A 480 4.55 10.78 -6.84
N ASP A 481 5.56 11.14 -6.05
CA ASP A 481 6.37 10.19 -5.29
C ASP A 481 7.00 9.07 -6.14
N ASN A 482 7.43 9.38 -7.37
CA ASN A 482 8.16 8.48 -8.26
C ASN A 482 9.55 9.05 -8.63
N ILE A 483 10.42 8.26 -9.27
CA ILE A 483 11.67 8.78 -9.84
C ILE A 483 11.38 9.58 -11.10
N GLN A 484 10.39 9.17 -11.89
CA GLN A 484 9.80 9.98 -12.95
C GLN A 484 8.28 10.02 -12.77
N GLY A 485 7.65 11.19 -12.83
CA GLY A 485 6.19 11.25 -12.97
C GLY A 485 5.77 10.70 -14.33
N VAL A 486 6.27 11.33 -15.41
CA VAL A 486 6.13 10.83 -16.79
C VAL A 486 7.51 10.62 -17.42
N LEU A 487 7.76 9.43 -17.97
CA LEU A 487 8.97 9.09 -18.73
C LEU A 487 8.64 8.86 -20.22
N PHE A 488 9.20 9.67 -21.11
CA PHE A 488 9.16 9.49 -22.57
C PHE A 488 10.57 9.15 -23.10
N ALA A 489 10.83 7.89 -23.45
CA ALA A 489 12.12 7.45 -23.98
C ALA A 489 12.02 7.03 -25.46
N TYR A 490 12.77 7.65 -26.37
CA TYR A 490 12.70 7.38 -27.82
C TYR A 490 11.30 7.58 -28.47
N THR A 491 10.44 8.36 -27.82
CA THR A 491 9.03 8.56 -28.20
C THR A 491 8.87 9.81 -29.06
N ARG A 492 7.96 9.78 -30.05
CA ARG A 492 7.80 10.86 -31.04
C ARG A 492 6.36 11.27 -31.33
N ASN A 493 6.17 12.48 -31.84
CA ASN A 493 4.86 13.00 -32.27
C ASN A 493 3.74 12.75 -31.23
N SER A 494 4.06 12.88 -29.94
CA SER A 494 3.19 12.53 -28.81
C SER A 494 2.92 13.73 -27.92
N TRP A 495 1.87 13.65 -27.10
CA TRP A 495 1.35 14.74 -26.30
C TRP A 495 1.38 14.42 -24.80
N ILE A 496 1.77 15.42 -24.00
CA ILE A 496 1.58 15.44 -22.55
C ILE A 496 0.81 16.73 -22.24
N ASP A 497 -0.43 16.62 -21.83
CA ASP A 497 -1.36 17.74 -21.66
C ASP A 497 -2.10 17.63 -20.32
N ASN A 498 -2.20 18.70 -19.53
CA ASN A 498 -2.93 18.70 -18.27
C ASN A 498 -2.52 17.58 -17.29
N VAL A 499 -1.21 17.34 -17.13
CA VAL A 499 -0.65 16.42 -16.13
C VAL A 499 -0.05 17.20 -14.97
N SER A 500 -0.35 16.80 -13.74
CA SER A 500 0.30 17.30 -12.53
C SER A 500 1.38 16.32 -12.08
N VAL A 501 2.63 16.79 -11.97
CA VAL A 501 3.78 16.02 -11.50
C VAL A 501 4.43 16.73 -10.31
N SER A 502 4.32 16.15 -9.12
CA SER A 502 4.94 16.70 -7.91
C SER A 502 5.71 15.70 -7.08
N ASP A 503 6.71 16.18 -6.35
CA ASP A 503 7.47 15.41 -5.36
C ASP A 503 8.24 14.20 -5.95
N ASN A 504 8.28 14.10 -7.28
CA ASN A 504 9.08 13.11 -8.01
C ASN A 504 10.55 13.53 -8.03
N TRP A 505 11.46 12.64 -8.46
CA TRP A 505 12.83 13.06 -8.77
C TRP A 505 12.87 13.92 -10.04
N TYR A 506 12.33 13.41 -11.15
CA TYR A 506 11.98 14.18 -12.35
C TYR A 506 10.46 14.26 -12.48
N GLY A 507 9.90 15.44 -12.75
CA GLY A 507 8.46 15.58 -13.03
C GLY A 507 8.09 14.92 -14.36
N ILE A 508 8.47 15.55 -15.47
CA ILE A 508 8.38 14.98 -16.83
C ILE A 508 9.80 14.83 -17.38
N HIS A 509 10.14 13.64 -17.87
CA HIS A 509 11.45 13.33 -18.43
C HIS A 509 11.36 12.83 -19.88
N LEU A 510 12.00 13.55 -20.81
CA LEU A 510 12.12 13.18 -22.23
C LEU A 510 13.57 12.80 -22.58
N TYR A 511 13.82 11.52 -22.81
CA TYR A 511 15.11 10.98 -23.24
C TYR A 511 15.11 10.54 -24.71
N SER A 512 15.96 11.12 -25.56
CA SER A 512 16.02 10.80 -27.01
C SER A 512 14.67 10.89 -27.74
N SER A 513 13.75 11.72 -27.25
CA SER A 513 12.36 11.82 -27.68
C SER A 513 12.15 13.11 -28.48
N ASP A 514 11.54 13.02 -29.67
CA ASP A 514 11.52 14.13 -30.64
C ASP A 514 10.11 14.48 -31.14
N TYR A 515 9.88 15.75 -31.48
CA TYR A 515 8.59 16.23 -32.05
C TYR A 515 7.37 16.02 -31.13
N ASN A 516 7.56 15.99 -29.81
CA ASN A 516 6.47 15.90 -28.84
C ASN A 516 6.02 17.30 -28.41
N MET A 517 4.81 17.40 -27.86
CA MET A 517 4.23 18.67 -27.40
C MET A 517 3.76 18.55 -25.94
N LEU A 518 4.27 19.45 -25.10
CA LEU A 518 4.00 19.52 -23.67
C LEU A 518 3.26 20.84 -23.38
N THR A 519 2.01 20.77 -22.95
CA THR A 519 1.19 21.95 -22.65
C THR A 519 0.33 21.75 -21.40
N SER A 520 -0.06 22.84 -20.74
CA SER A 520 -1.02 22.82 -19.63
C SER A 520 -0.58 22.01 -18.40
N ASN A 521 0.67 21.53 -18.34
CA ASN A 521 1.16 20.67 -17.25
C ASN A 521 1.63 21.50 -16.05
N ILE A 522 1.59 20.90 -14.86
CA ILE A 522 2.11 21.47 -13.62
C ILE A 522 3.27 20.61 -13.16
N ALA A 523 4.47 21.19 -13.06
CA ALA A 523 5.64 20.53 -12.50
C ALA A 523 6.06 21.25 -11.22
N ASN A 524 5.69 20.71 -10.06
CA ASN A 524 5.82 21.36 -8.76
C ASN A 524 6.73 20.56 -7.80
N SER A 525 7.63 21.22 -7.06
CA SER A 525 8.40 20.60 -5.96
C SER A 525 9.21 19.33 -6.30
N ASN A 526 9.53 19.06 -7.57
CA ASN A 526 10.29 17.85 -7.93
C ASN A 526 11.75 17.99 -7.47
N ASN A 527 12.35 16.90 -6.95
CA ASN A 527 13.64 16.90 -6.24
C ASN A 527 14.86 17.18 -7.14
N TYR A 528 14.72 17.02 -8.47
CA TYR A 528 15.77 17.37 -9.42
C TYR A 528 15.26 18.38 -10.46
N CYS A 529 14.32 17.99 -11.31
CA CYS A 529 13.86 18.84 -12.40
C CYS A 529 12.37 18.72 -12.68
N GLY A 530 11.70 19.84 -12.95
CA GLY A 530 10.29 19.86 -13.34
C GLY A 530 10.06 19.22 -14.72
N ILE A 531 10.67 19.79 -15.76
CA ILE A 531 10.68 19.21 -17.12
C ILE A 531 12.12 19.05 -17.62
N CYS A 532 12.56 17.82 -17.84
CA CYS A 532 13.94 17.47 -18.21
C CYS A 532 14.00 16.88 -19.64
N LEU A 533 14.87 17.43 -20.50
CA LEU A 533 15.08 17.00 -21.89
C LEU A 533 16.55 16.61 -22.11
N ARG A 534 16.81 15.30 -22.26
CA ARG A 534 18.12 14.73 -22.56
C ARG A 534 18.15 14.10 -23.94
N TYR A 535 19.10 14.47 -24.78
CA TYR A 535 19.22 14.00 -26.18
C TYR A 535 17.97 14.18 -27.08
N SER A 536 17.00 14.99 -26.64
CA SER A 536 15.66 15.15 -27.22
C SER A 536 15.56 16.41 -28.08
N ASN A 537 14.91 16.37 -29.25
CA ASN A 537 14.95 17.48 -30.23
C ASN A 537 13.58 17.83 -30.84
N ASN A 538 13.41 19.11 -31.24
CA ASN A 538 12.21 19.61 -31.94
C ASN A 538 10.89 19.44 -31.16
N ASN A 539 10.95 19.32 -29.83
CA ASN A 539 9.76 19.30 -28.98
C ASN A 539 9.24 20.74 -28.78
N ILE A 540 7.94 20.91 -28.52
CA ILE A 540 7.28 22.20 -28.31
C ILE A 540 6.66 22.24 -26.91
N ILE A 541 7.12 23.14 -26.04
CA ILE A 541 6.78 23.20 -24.61
C ILE A 541 6.29 24.60 -24.27
N TYR A 542 5.00 24.77 -24.00
CA TYR A 542 4.39 26.09 -23.71
C TYR A 542 3.16 25.93 -22.82
N HIS A 543 2.77 26.99 -22.09
CA HIS A 543 1.67 26.98 -21.12
C HIS A 543 1.80 25.95 -19.98
N ASN A 544 3.02 25.55 -19.62
CA ASN A 544 3.26 24.73 -18.43
C ASN A 544 3.61 25.63 -17.23
N ASN A 545 3.29 25.18 -16.02
CA ASN A 545 3.60 25.85 -14.77
C ASN A 545 4.75 25.10 -14.07
N LEU A 546 5.95 25.69 -14.07
CA LEU A 546 7.14 25.10 -13.45
C LEU A 546 7.44 25.82 -12.14
N ILE A 547 7.22 25.12 -11.03
CA ILE A 547 7.13 25.70 -9.68
C ILE A 547 8.08 24.98 -8.71
N ASN A 548 8.96 25.73 -8.07
CA ASN A 548 9.76 25.32 -6.90
C ASN A 548 10.51 23.97 -7.04
N ASN A 549 10.92 23.60 -8.26
CA ASN A 549 11.68 22.37 -8.49
C ASN A 549 13.14 22.56 -8.03
N THR A 550 13.70 21.59 -7.30
CA THR A 550 14.80 21.83 -6.36
C THR A 550 16.13 22.21 -7.01
N ASN A 551 16.57 21.52 -8.08
CA ASN A 551 17.78 21.91 -8.80
C ASN A 551 17.46 22.84 -9.97
N HIS A 552 16.47 22.50 -10.79
CA HIS A 552 16.08 23.25 -11.97
C HIS A 552 14.57 23.19 -12.21
N ASN A 553 13.93 24.31 -12.60
CA ASN A 553 12.55 24.26 -13.10
C ASN A 553 12.49 23.48 -14.44
N ALA A 554 13.38 23.77 -15.38
CA ALA A 554 13.62 22.93 -16.56
C ALA A 554 15.10 22.73 -16.84
N TYR A 555 15.42 21.69 -17.62
CA TYR A 555 16.77 21.39 -18.10
C TYR A 555 16.71 20.83 -19.53
N ASP A 556 17.52 21.36 -20.45
CA ASP A 556 17.48 21.03 -21.88
C ASP A 556 18.90 21.04 -22.49
N GLU A 557 19.38 19.88 -22.93
CA GLU A 557 20.76 19.71 -23.41
C GLU A 557 20.97 20.06 -24.89
N TYR A 558 19.91 20.23 -25.71
CA TYR A 558 20.04 20.28 -27.18
C TYR A 558 19.23 21.38 -27.90
N PHE A 559 19.80 21.87 -29.00
CA PHE A 559 19.56 23.21 -29.54
C PHE A 559 18.33 23.41 -30.46
N THR A 560 17.31 22.53 -30.44
CA THR A 560 16.14 22.68 -31.34
C THR A 560 14.77 22.52 -30.68
N ASN A 561 14.69 22.36 -29.36
CA ASN A 561 13.41 22.41 -28.66
C ASN A 561 12.90 23.87 -28.58
N GLN A 562 11.59 24.06 -28.63
CA GLN A 562 10.95 25.37 -28.56
C GLN A 562 10.17 25.47 -27.26
N TRP A 563 10.60 26.36 -26.35
CA TRP A 563 9.98 26.59 -25.04
C TRP A 563 8.90 27.68 -25.06
N ASP A 564 8.26 27.86 -26.22
CA ASP A 564 7.15 28.79 -26.42
C ASP A 564 6.29 28.40 -27.65
N SER A 565 5.13 29.03 -27.80
CA SER A 565 4.23 28.87 -28.95
C SER A 565 4.56 29.77 -30.15
N GLY A 566 5.59 30.62 -30.03
CA GLY A 566 5.88 31.73 -30.94
C GLY A 566 5.23 33.07 -30.56
N SER A 567 4.33 33.06 -29.56
CA SER A 567 3.71 34.26 -28.98
C SER A 567 3.52 34.23 -27.46
N GLU A 568 3.47 33.04 -26.85
CA GLU A 568 3.25 32.83 -25.40
C GLU A 568 4.11 31.63 -24.93
N GLY A 569 4.73 31.73 -23.76
CA GLY A 569 5.68 30.75 -23.19
C GLY A 569 5.12 29.93 -22.03
N ASN A 570 5.97 29.62 -21.06
CA ASN A 570 5.66 28.89 -19.82
C ASN A 570 5.72 29.82 -18.60
N TYR A 571 5.11 29.41 -17.48
CA TYR A 571 5.28 30.08 -16.19
C TYR A 571 6.44 29.44 -15.40
N TRP A 572 7.25 30.27 -14.76
CA TRP A 572 8.46 29.89 -14.05
C TRP A 572 8.48 30.57 -12.68
N SER A 573 8.51 29.82 -11.58
CA SER A 573 8.48 30.41 -10.22
C SER A 573 9.73 31.23 -9.85
N ASP A 574 10.81 31.09 -10.62
CA ASP A 574 12.09 31.78 -10.47
C ASP A 574 12.33 32.87 -11.55
N TYR A 575 11.35 33.13 -12.42
CA TYR A 575 11.45 34.24 -13.39
C TYR A 575 11.36 35.60 -12.67
N THR A 576 12.33 36.46 -12.99
CA THR A 576 12.51 37.79 -12.35
C THR A 576 12.60 38.93 -13.37
N GLY A 577 12.29 38.66 -14.64
CA GLY A 577 12.27 39.66 -15.70
C GLY A 577 11.02 40.56 -15.66
N ASN A 578 11.01 41.60 -16.48
CA ASN A 578 9.98 42.62 -16.44
C ASN A 578 8.85 42.35 -17.43
N ASP A 579 7.62 42.67 -17.07
CA ASP A 579 6.55 42.99 -18.02
C ASP A 579 6.24 44.50 -17.93
N THR A 580 6.85 45.25 -18.84
CA THR A 580 6.71 46.71 -18.94
C THR A 580 5.39 47.10 -19.58
N ASN A 581 4.84 46.22 -20.42
CA ASN A 581 3.72 46.52 -21.31
C ASN A 581 2.36 46.14 -20.68
N ARG A 582 2.38 45.21 -19.72
CA ARG A 582 1.29 44.64 -18.92
C ARG A 582 0.32 43.74 -19.69
N ASP A 583 0.84 42.94 -20.61
CA ASP A 583 0.08 41.88 -21.30
C ASP A 583 0.16 40.50 -20.62
N GLY A 584 0.96 40.37 -19.55
CA GLY A 584 1.16 39.12 -18.81
C GLY A 584 2.31 38.26 -19.35
N ILE A 585 3.09 38.81 -20.29
CA ILE A 585 4.23 38.17 -20.93
C ILE A 585 5.48 39.00 -20.60
N GLY A 586 6.54 38.31 -20.17
CA GLY A 586 7.82 38.92 -19.87
C GLY A 586 8.51 39.48 -21.12
N ASP A 587 8.99 40.73 -21.05
CA ASP A 587 9.82 41.37 -22.08
C ASP A 587 11.23 40.75 -22.13
N ASP A 588 11.70 40.20 -21.01
CA ASP A 588 13.02 39.55 -20.86
C ASP A 588 12.86 38.01 -21.05
N PRO A 589 13.61 37.34 -21.95
CA PRO A 589 13.58 35.88 -22.08
C PRO A 589 14.07 35.12 -20.84
N TYR A 590 13.61 33.88 -20.65
CA TYR A 590 14.11 32.95 -19.63
C TYR A 590 15.05 31.91 -20.28
N ASP A 591 16.30 31.83 -19.81
CA ASP A 591 17.30 30.87 -20.31
C ASP A 591 17.10 29.48 -19.66
N ILE A 592 16.96 28.41 -20.45
CA ILE A 592 16.86 27.04 -19.93
C ILE A 592 18.29 26.46 -19.74
N PRO A 593 18.67 26.02 -18.51
CA PRO A 593 19.95 25.37 -18.25
C PRO A 593 20.19 24.11 -19.10
N GLY A 594 21.46 23.86 -19.45
CA GLY A 594 21.92 22.68 -20.20
C GLY A 594 22.36 22.95 -21.64
N GLY A 595 21.79 23.98 -22.28
CA GLY A 595 21.99 24.25 -23.71
C GLY A 595 21.99 25.74 -24.05
N THR A 596 21.35 26.11 -25.18
CA THR A 596 21.05 27.51 -25.54
C THR A 596 19.56 27.70 -25.86
N SER A 597 18.71 26.84 -25.32
CA SER A 597 17.26 26.96 -25.42
C SER A 597 16.79 28.10 -24.53
N VAL A 598 15.82 28.87 -25.01
CA VAL A 598 15.24 30.00 -24.28
C VAL A 598 13.71 29.97 -24.45
N ASP A 599 12.98 30.30 -23.39
CA ASP A 599 11.60 30.73 -23.48
C ASP A 599 11.63 32.24 -23.79
N ARG A 600 11.12 32.60 -24.97
CA ARG A 600 11.15 34.00 -25.46
C ARG A 600 9.98 34.82 -24.95
N TYR A 601 8.96 34.19 -24.36
CA TYR A 601 7.70 34.80 -23.97
C TYR A 601 7.23 34.27 -22.60
N PRO A 602 8.09 34.24 -21.57
CA PRO A 602 7.76 33.65 -20.27
C PRO A 602 6.54 34.35 -19.66
N LEU A 603 5.61 33.59 -19.09
CA LEU A 603 4.40 34.12 -18.48
C LEU A 603 4.72 34.71 -17.11
N THR A 604 4.25 35.94 -16.83
CA THR A 604 4.50 36.60 -15.54
C THR A 604 3.53 36.20 -14.43
N GLY A 605 2.61 35.27 -14.72
CA GLY A 605 1.65 34.71 -13.77
C GLY A 605 1.15 33.35 -14.26
N ILE A 606 0.68 32.53 -13.32
CA ILE A 606 0.12 31.21 -13.59
C ILE A 606 -1.11 31.38 -14.51
N ARG A 607 -1.13 30.68 -15.64
CA ARG A 607 -2.32 30.60 -16.50
C ARG A 607 -3.27 29.55 -15.93
N TRP A 608 -4.56 29.89 -15.88
CA TRP A 608 -5.60 29.09 -15.22
C TRP A 608 -5.65 27.62 -15.69
N LEU A 609 -5.92 26.75 -14.71
CA LEU A 609 -6.00 25.30 -14.81
C LEU A 609 -7.17 24.83 -15.70
N PRO A 610 -7.03 23.73 -16.46
CA PRO A 610 -8.18 22.98 -16.98
C PRO A 610 -8.97 22.33 -15.82
N PRO A 611 -10.29 22.58 -15.70
CA PRO A 611 -11.08 22.10 -14.57
C PRO A 611 -11.69 20.72 -14.83
N GLU A 612 -10.92 19.63 -14.67
CA GLU A 612 -11.46 18.26 -14.89
C GLU A 612 -10.63 17.11 -14.25
N ILE A 613 -10.47 17.06 -12.91
CA ILE A 613 -10.18 15.79 -12.17
C ILE A 613 -10.76 15.80 -10.73
N SER A 614 -12.08 15.78 -10.56
CA SER A 614 -12.69 15.35 -9.28
C SER A 614 -13.90 14.43 -9.52
N SER A 615 -13.65 13.22 -10.02
CA SER A 615 -14.70 12.20 -10.14
C SER A 615 -14.26 10.73 -9.98
N SER A 616 -13.51 10.38 -8.91
CA SER A 616 -13.62 9.02 -8.34
C SER A 616 -13.08 8.88 -6.89
N ARG A 617 -13.91 8.29 -6.02
CA ARG A 617 -13.67 7.99 -4.57
C ARG A 617 -13.60 9.25 -3.69
N LEU A 618 -14.39 9.43 -2.62
CA LEU A 618 -15.11 8.49 -1.76
C LEU A 618 -16.60 8.85 -1.62
N GLY A 619 -17.46 7.91 -1.22
CA GLY A 619 -18.91 8.11 -1.27
C GLY A 619 -19.55 8.57 0.04
N ILE A 620 -20.22 9.73 0.03
CA ILE A 620 -21.41 10.08 0.82
C ILE A 620 -22.32 10.94 -0.10
N ASN A 621 -23.39 10.38 -0.69
CA ASN A 621 -24.51 11.19 -1.22
C ASN A 621 -25.81 10.43 -1.57
N THR A 622 -25.98 9.18 -1.14
CA THR A 622 -27.11 8.33 -1.55
C THR A 622 -28.42 8.55 -0.77
N HIS A 623 -28.48 9.49 0.18
CA HIS A 623 -29.68 9.73 1.00
C HIS A 623 -30.56 10.89 0.54
N TRP A 624 -30.01 11.95 -0.06
CA TRP A 624 -30.79 13.16 -0.41
C TRP A 624 -31.25 13.23 -1.87
N TYR A 625 -30.54 12.55 -2.79
CA TYR A 625 -30.95 12.48 -4.20
C TYR A 625 -32.32 11.81 -4.39
N LYS A 626 -32.74 10.93 -3.46
CA LYS A 626 -34.06 10.28 -3.45
C LYS A 626 -35.20 11.26 -3.14
N TRP A 627 -35.01 12.19 -2.20
CA TRP A 627 -36.07 13.06 -1.69
C TRP A 627 -36.42 14.21 -2.66
N ALA A 628 -35.46 14.63 -3.49
CA ALA A 628 -35.68 15.64 -4.53
C ALA A 628 -36.42 15.11 -5.78
N GLU A 629 -36.58 13.79 -5.92
CA GLU A 629 -37.37 13.18 -6.99
C GLU A 629 -38.88 13.25 -6.70
N ASP A 630 -39.26 13.20 -5.42
CA ASP A 630 -40.65 13.16 -4.95
C ASP A 630 -41.39 14.53 -5.04
N PHE A 631 -40.67 15.63 -5.26
CA PHE A 631 -41.25 16.99 -5.33
C PHE A 631 -40.94 17.77 -6.64
N PRO A 632 -41.49 17.35 -7.80
CA PRO A 632 -41.15 17.91 -9.11
C PRO A 632 -41.33 19.43 -9.26
N ALA A 633 -42.29 20.03 -8.54
CA ALA A 633 -42.62 21.45 -8.64
C ALA A 633 -41.51 22.40 -8.14
N TYR A 634 -40.55 21.89 -7.35
CA TYR A 634 -39.47 22.68 -6.77
C TYR A 634 -38.07 22.29 -7.30
N LYS A 635 -38.01 21.31 -8.22
CA LYS A 635 -36.78 20.66 -8.73
C LYS A 635 -35.79 21.63 -9.40
N GLU A 636 -36.23 22.73 -10.01
CA GLU A 636 -35.34 23.78 -10.53
C GLU A 636 -34.86 24.79 -9.48
N LYS A 637 -35.61 25.01 -8.39
CA LYS A 637 -35.22 25.98 -7.35
C LYS A 637 -34.24 25.39 -6.34
N ILE A 638 -34.37 24.10 -6.05
CA ILE A 638 -33.50 23.36 -5.12
C ILE A 638 -32.13 23.07 -5.76
N ARG A 639 -32.04 22.96 -7.09
CA ARG A 639 -30.79 22.74 -7.84
C ARG A 639 -29.68 23.78 -7.61
N ASN A 640 -30.00 24.95 -7.07
CA ASN A 640 -29.04 26.03 -6.82
C ASN A 640 -28.67 26.19 -5.33
N PHE A 641 -29.18 25.34 -4.43
CA PHE A 641 -28.93 25.40 -2.99
C PHE A 641 -28.77 23.98 -2.40
N GLY A 642 -27.53 23.54 -2.25
CA GLY A 642 -27.17 22.59 -1.19
C GLY A 642 -26.47 23.34 -0.05
N ILE A 643 -26.42 22.74 1.14
CA ILE A 643 -25.40 22.92 2.19
C ILE A 643 -25.43 21.65 3.05
N ILE A 644 -24.27 21.25 3.57
CA ILE A 644 -24.13 20.38 4.74
C ILE A 644 -23.25 21.13 5.75
N ARG A 645 -23.61 21.11 7.04
CA ARG A 645 -22.72 21.48 8.17
C ARG A 645 -22.43 20.21 8.95
N ASP A 646 -21.16 19.94 9.27
CA ASP A 646 -20.83 19.01 10.35
C ASP A 646 -20.90 19.73 11.71
N GLY A 647 -21.46 19.04 12.69
CA GLY A 647 -21.68 19.53 14.05
C GLY A 647 -20.39 19.57 14.86
N ALA A 648 -19.44 20.40 14.45
CA ALA A 648 -18.27 20.74 15.24
C ALA A 648 -18.68 21.68 16.39
N TRP A 649 -19.28 21.09 17.42
CA TRP A 649 -19.49 21.70 18.73
C TRP A 649 -18.12 21.85 19.40
N TRP A 650 -17.43 22.96 19.15
CA TRP A 650 -16.18 23.30 19.84
C TRP A 650 -16.52 23.98 21.16
N TYR A 651 -16.09 23.36 22.26
CA TYR A 651 -16.30 23.81 23.64
C TYR A 651 -14.97 24.19 24.33
N ASP A 652 -13.87 24.30 23.58
CA ASP A 652 -12.55 24.60 24.15
C ASP A 652 -11.69 25.41 23.17
N LEU A 653 -11.56 26.70 23.45
CA LEU A 653 -10.47 27.56 22.98
C LEU A 653 -10.13 28.49 24.15
N GLU A 654 -9.36 27.99 25.11
CA GLU A 654 -8.97 28.77 26.29
C GLU A 654 -8.06 29.94 25.89
N THR A 655 -8.25 31.10 26.53
CA THR A 655 -7.47 32.33 26.26
C THR A 655 -5.97 32.20 26.55
N SER A 656 -5.53 31.09 27.16
CA SER A 656 -4.12 30.73 27.34
C SER A 656 -3.39 30.44 26.03
N ASP A 657 -4.10 30.00 24.99
CA ASP A 657 -3.50 29.44 23.77
C ASP A 657 -3.17 30.52 22.72
N LEU A 658 -3.25 31.80 23.11
CA LEU A 658 -3.12 32.97 22.25
C LEU A 658 -1.99 33.92 22.70
N THR A 659 -0.85 33.37 23.15
CA THR A 659 0.25 34.18 23.73
C THR A 659 1.46 34.40 22.81
N GLY A 660 1.24 35.12 21.70
CA GLY A 660 2.19 36.11 21.16
C GLY A 660 3.57 35.66 20.64
N SER A 661 3.92 34.36 20.70
CA SER A 661 5.11 33.79 20.05
C SER A 661 4.85 32.46 19.33
N GLU A 662 3.62 31.95 19.37
CA GLU A 662 3.19 30.71 18.72
C GLU A 662 2.75 30.93 17.26
N TRP A 663 2.47 32.18 16.87
CA TRP A 663 2.01 32.57 15.53
C TRP A 663 2.98 32.19 14.39
N ASP A 664 4.29 32.10 14.66
CA ASP A 664 5.31 31.76 13.65
C ASP A 664 5.71 30.26 13.64
N ASN A 665 5.08 29.39 14.45
CA ASN A 665 5.51 27.98 14.63
C ASN A 665 4.38 26.97 14.90
N ALA A 666 3.11 27.32 14.70
CA ALA A 666 1.99 26.47 15.11
C ALA A 666 1.77 25.24 14.19
N ASN A 667 2.51 24.17 14.50
CA ASN A 667 2.29 22.81 14.00
C ASN A 667 1.18 22.16 14.86
N TRP A 668 -0.07 22.14 14.38
CA TRP A 668 -1.24 21.72 15.17
C TRP A 668 -1.45 20.20 15.18
N ASP A 669 -0.58 19.48 15.88
CA ASP A 669 -0.63 18.01 16.02
C ASP A 669 -0.77 17.60 17.50
N TYR A 670 -2.02 17.46 17.97
CA TYR A 670 -2.33 16.97 19.33
C TYR A 670 -3.69 16.23 19.39
N PRO A 671 -3.72 14.91 19.66
CA PRO A 671 -4.96 14.17 19.89
C PRO A 671 -5.34 14.15 21.39
N TYR A 672 -6.62 14.42 21.68
CA TYR A 672 -7.19 14.24 23.03
C TYR A 672 -8.18 13.05 23.02
N ASN A 673 -8.09 12.19 24.03
CA ASN A 673 -8.98 11.02 24.17
C ASN A 673 -10.12 11.32 25.15
N MET A 674 -11.36 11.01 24.76
CA MET A 674 -12.49 10.87 25.69
C MET A 674 -13.18 9.53 25.52
N GLU A 675 -13.38 8.80 26.62
CA GLU A 675 -14.13 7.56 26.65
C GLU A 675 -15.64 7.83 26.76
N THR A 676 -16.45 7.23 25.88
CA THR A 676 -17.89 7.05 26.10
C THR A 676 -18.33 5.61 25.86
N PHE A 677 -19.48 5.25 26.45
CA PHE A 677 -19.90 3.88 26.76
C PHE A 677 -20.16 2.97 25.52
N CYS A 678 -19.10 2.45 24.89
CA CYS A 678 -19.16 1.15 24.18
C CYS A 678 -17.81 0.48 23.83
N GLY A 679 -16.66 1.04 24.23
CA GLY A 679 -15.37 0.35 24.14
C GLY A 679 -14.72 0.25 22.76
N ARG A 680 -15.03 1.18 21.84
CA ARG A 680 -14.23 1.40 20.62
C ARG A 680 -13.44 2.71 20.73
N VAL A 681 -12.17 2.66 20.36
CA VAL A 681 -11.32 3.84 20.20
C VAL A 681 -11.55 4.41 18.81
N MET A 682 -11.84 5.71 18.70
CA MET A 682 -11.70 6.47 17.46
C MET A 682 -10.65 7.55 17.68
N THR A 683 -9.62 7.56 16.84
CA THR A 683 -8.64 8.66 16.79
C THR A 683 -9.23 9.86 16.07
N TYR A 684 -9.32 10.98 16.76
CA TYR A 684 -9.68 12.27 16.18
C TYR A 684 -8.40 13.02 15.76
N GLN A 685 -8.41 13.65 14.58
CA GLN A 685 -7.39 14.61 14.16
C GLN A 685 -8.04 15.98 14.06
N SER A 686 -7.47 16.98 14.73
CA SER A 686 -7.89 18.38 14.64
C SER A 686 -7.32 19.05 13.39
N GLY A 687 -7.92 20.17 12.98
CA GLY A 687 -7.50 20.98 11.84
C GLY A 687 -8.68 21.30 10.91
N TYR A 688 -9.04 22.58 10.83
CA TYR A 688 -10.12 23.08 9.95
C TYR A 688 -9.94 22.62 8.50
N ASP A 689 -8.70 22.60 8.00
CA ASP A 689 -8.35 22.13 6.65
C ASP A 689 -8.81 20.70 6.35
N ASN A 690 -8.72 19.77 7.32
CA ASN A 690 -9.11 18.38 7.08
C ASN A 690 -10.63 18.23 6.98
N LEU A 691 -11.39 19.08 7.69
CA LEU A 691 -12.84 19.16 7.55
C LEU A 691 -13.24 19.85 6.24
N VAL A 692 -12.57 20.94 5.85
CA VAL A 692 -12.82 21.59 4.55
C VAL A 692 -12.51 20.63 3.40
N LYS A 693 -11.41 19.85 3.46
CA LYS A 693 -11.11 18.75 2.52
C LYS A 693 -12.18 17.66 2.47
N LEU A 694 -12.76 17.31 3.62
CA LEU A 694 -13.77 16.25 3.70
C LEU A 694 -15.12 16.67 3.07
N TYR A 695 -15.40 17.97 3.01
CA TYR A 695 -16.67 18.54 2.55
C TYR A 695 -16.54 19.43 1.30
N GLN A 696 -15.47 19.27 0.53
CA GLN A 696 -15.33 19.90 -0.77
C GLN A 696 -15.02 18.86 -1.86
N ASP A 697 -15.85 18.88 -2.91
CA ASP A 697 -15.63 18.26 -4.22
C ASP A 697 -16.19 19.20 -5.33
N GLU A 698 -16.00 18.86 -6.61
CA GLU A 698 -16.48 19.65 -7.75
C GLU A 698 -18.00 19.91 -7.74
N ASP A 699 -18.81 19.05 -7.12
CA ASP A 699 -20.28 19.17 -7.01
C ASP A 699 -20.75 19.84 -5.69
N SER A 700 -19.85 20.01 -4.72
CA SER A 700 -20.19 20.47 -3.37
C SER A 700 -20.73 21.91 -3.34
N PRO A 701 -21.71 22.21 -2.47
CA PRO A 701 -22.24 23.56 -2.31
C PRO A 701 -21.22 24.52 -1.66
N GLU A 702 -21.53 25.83 -1.72
CA GLU A 702 -20.78 26.85 -0.98
C GLU A 702 -20.91 26.62 0.54
N LEU A 703 -19.79 26.63 1.27
CA LEU A 703 -19.76 26.36 2.71
C LEU A 703 -20.07 27.62 3.55
N LEU A 704 -20.62 27.38 4.75
CA LEU A 704 -20.79 28.37 5.81
C LEU A 704 -19.86 28.02 6.99
N MET A 705 -18.93 28.92 7.34
CA MET A 705 -18.10 28.80 8.54
C MET A 705 -18.66 29.66 9.68
N LEU A 706 -18.74 29.10 10.88
CA LEU A 706 -19.15 29.84 12.08
C LEU A 706 -17.91 30.28 12.86
N LEU A 707 -17.75 31.59 13.01
CA LEU A 707 -16.60 32.23 13.67
C LEU A 707 -16.82 32.32 15.20
N ASN A 708 -17.10 31.17 15.82
CA ASN A 708 -17.40 31.08 17.24
C ASN A 708 -16.13 30.87 18.10
N GLN A 709 -16.15 31.35 19.33
CA GLN A 709 -15.17 31.02 20.38
C GLN A 709 -15.86 30.92 21.73
N ASP A 710 -15.33 30.10 22.63
CA ASP A 710 -15.95 29.67 23.89
C ASP A 710 -15.94 30.74 25.01
N ASN A 711 -16.24 31.99 24.63
CA ASN A 711 -15.93 33.17 25.43
C ASN A 711 -17.08 34.18 25.46
N ASP A 712 -18.28 33.66 25.73
CA ASP A 712 -19.47 34.46 26.07
C ASP A 712 -19.33 35.16 27.44
N ASN A 713 -18.29 34.83 28.22
CA ASN A 713 -18.03 35.43 29.52
C ASN A 713 -17.27 36.77 29.44
N ILE A 714 -17.93 37.81 28.93
CA ILE A 714 -17.39 39.19 28.82
C ILE A 714 -17.22 39.89 30.20
N SER A 715 -17.22 39.13 31.29
CA SER A 715 -17.12 39.63 32.67
C SER A 715 -15.70 39.61 33.29
N SER A 716 -14.70 39.00 32.64
CA SER A 716 -13.31 38.94 33.12
C SER A 716 -12.31 39.81 32.31
N SER A 717 -11.09 39.90 32.82
CA SER A 717 -9.96 40.64 32.24
C SER A 717 -9.39 40.05 30.95
N ASP A 718 -9.85 38.87 30.54
CA ASP A 718 -9.24 38.04 29.49
C ASP A 718 -10.03 38.16 28.17
N THR A 719 -10.75 39.28 28.00
CA THR A 719 -11.61 39.51 26.84
C THR A 719 -10.78 39.81 25.58
N ILE A 720 -10.87 38.93 24.57
CA ILE A 720 -10.25 39.13 23.26
C ILE A 720 -10.62 40.50 22.68
N THR A 721 -9.58 41.26 22.29
CA THR A 721 -9.71 42.64 21.81
C THR A 721 -10.22 42.72 20.37
N TYR A 722 -10.59 43.94 19.94
CA TYR A 722 -10.96 44.20 18.54
C TYR A 722 -9.88 43.72 17.56
N ASP A 723 -8.62 44.09 17.82
CA ASP A 723 -7.50 43.78 16.92
C ASP A 723 -7.23 42.27 16.87
N GLN A 724 -7.25 41.58 18.02
CA GLN A 724 -7.05 40.13 18.07
C GLN A 724 -8.16 39.34 17.35
N TYR A 725 -9.43 39.77 17.44
CA TYR A 725 -10.52 39.13 16.71
C TYR A 725 -10.54 39.53 15.23
N TYR A 726 -10.09 40.74 14.89
CA TYR A 726 -9.84 41.15 13.50
C TYR A 726 -8.77 40.26 12.86
N ASP A 727 -7.60 40.09 13.49
CA ASP A 727 -6.50 39.28 12.95
C ASP A 727 -6.91 37.81 12.82
N TYR A 728 -7.60 37.24 13.83
CA TYR A 728 -8.17 35.89 13.75
C TYR A 728 -9.10 35.71 12.53
N VAL A 729 -10.06 36.62 12.34
CA VAL A 729 -11.00 36.51 11.20
C VAL A 729 -10.31 36.80 9.87
N TYR A 730 -9.32 37.70 9.82
CA TYR A 730 -8.55 37.98 8.61
C TYR A 730 -7.86 36.70 8.11
N HIS A 731 -7.08 36.03 8.97
CA HIS A 731 -6.34 34.84 8.58
C HIS A 731 -7.21 33.61 8.35
N ILE A 732 -8.39 33.50 9.00
CA ILE A 732 -9.37 32.45 8.65
C ILE A 732 -10.00 32.70 7.28
N VAL A 733 -10.30 33.95 6.91
CA VAL A 733 -10.88 34.25 5.60
C VAL A 733 -9.84 34.10 4.50
N GLU A 734 -8.63 34.66 4.66
CA GLU A 734 -7.50 34.53 3.72
C GLU A 734 -7.21 33.07 3.40
N ARG A 735 -7.16 32.21 4.43
CA ARG A 735 -6.87 30.77 4.27
C ARG A 735 -7.88 30.01 3.40
N TYR A 736 -9.09 30.54 3.21
CA TYR A 736 -10.18 29.84 2.53
C TYR A 736 -10.83 30.66 1.42
N ASP A 737 -10.22 31.76 0.96
CA ASP A 737 -10.84 32.62 -0.05
C ASP A 737 -10.50 32.25 -1.51
N GLY A 738 -9.49 31.42 -1.74
CA GLY A 738 -9.10 30.93 -3.06
C GLY A 738 -8.55 32.01 -3.98
N ASP A 739 -7.99 33.10 -3.44
CA ASP A 739 -7.37 34.16 -4.23
C ASP A 739 -5.91 33.84 -4.68
N GLY A 740 -5.31 32.83 -4.05
CA GLY A 740 -3.93 32.35 -4.29
C GLY A 740 -2.91 32.77 -3.24
N VAL A 741 -3.28 33.53 -2.20
CA VAL A 741 -2.40 34.00 -1.12
C VAL A 741 -2.72 33.28 0.20
N ASP A 742 -1.74 32.60 0.79
CA ASP A 742 -1.84 31.85 2.07
C ASP A 742 -3.01 30.83 2.19
N ASP A 743 -3.62 30.52 1.04
CA ASP A 743 -4.68 29.53 0.83
C ASP A 743 -4.36 28.15 1.44
N MET A 744 -5.41 27.49 1.91
CA MET A 744 -5.38 26.08 2.30
C MET A 744 -4.92 25.20 1.12
N PRO A 745 -3.84 24.40 1.26
CA PRO A 745 -3.41 23.49 0.21
C PRO A 745 -4.48 22.45 -0.11
N GLY A 746 -4.99 22.46 -1.35
CA GLY A 746 -6.07 21.58 -1.80
C GLY A 746 -7.49 22.10 -1.56
N LEU A 747 -7.67 23.41 -1.32
CA LEU A 747 -8.97 24.07 -1.39
C LEU A 747 -9.54 23.96 -2.81
N ILE A 748 -10.76 23.45 -2.95
CA ILE A 748 -11.43 23.23 -4.26
C ILE A 748 -12.38 24.39 -4.58
N LYS A 749 -13.04 24.96 -3.55
CA LYS A 749 -13.93 26.11 -3.68
C LYS A 749 -13.68 27.12 -2.55
N PRO A 750 -13.65 28.43 -2.85
CA PRO A 750 -13.67 29.48 -1.84
C PRO A 750 -14.81 29.31 -0.83
N VAL A 751 -14.51 29.43 0.45
CA VAL A 751 -15.53 29.61 1.49
C VAL A 751 -15.96 31.07 1.45
N ARG A 752 -17.23 31.30 1.10
CA ARG A 752 -17.77 32.66 0.94
C ARG A 752 -18.64 33.12 2.10
N TYR A 753 -19.19 32.23 2.92
CA TYR A 753 -20.14 32.63 3.97
C TYR A 753 -19.54 32.43 5.36
N PHE A 754 -19.66 33.47 6.20
CA PHE A 754 -19.14 33.46 7.56
C PHE A 754 -20.20 34.01 8.54
N GLU A 755 -20.62 33.20 9.52
CA GLU A 755 -21.55 33.61 10.60
C GLU A 755 -20.76 34.03 11.84
N VAL A 756 -20.95 35.28 12.27
CA VAL A 756 -20.15 35.88 13.34
C VAL A 756 -20.79 35.60 14.71
N GLY A 757 -20.55 34.42 15.25
CA GLY A 757 -21.06 33.93 16.55
C GLY A 757 -22.35 33.11 16.44
N ASN A 758 -22.78 32.48 17.55
CA ASN A 758 -23.91 31.55 17.61
C ASN A 758 -24.90 32.00 18.72
N GLU A 759 -26.19 32.20 18.41
CA GLU A 759 -27.29 32.46 19.38
C GLU A 759 -27.06 33.53 20.46
N VAL A 760 -26.55 34.69 20.05
CA VAL A 760 -26.11 35.78 20.96
C VAL A 760 -27.21 36.46 21.81
N ASP A 761 -28.49 36.11 21.64
CA ASP A 761 -29.64 36.83 22.20
C ASP A 761 -30.50 36.05 23.23
N TYR A 762 -30.08 34.84 23.63
CA TYR A 762 -30.90 33.82 24.35
C TYR A 762 -31.25 34.11 25.84
N GLY A 763 -31.74 35.31 26.15
CA GLY A 763 -31.91 35.78 27.53
C GLY A 763 -32.88 34.97 28.40
N ARG A 764 -32.35 34.35 29.47
CA ARG A 764 -33.03 33.79 30.69
C ARG A 764 -33.24 32.26 30.78
N THR A 765 -32.16 31.48 30.76
CA THR A 765 -32.17 30.20 31.52
C THR A 765 -31.00 30.18 32.49
N THR A 766 -31.11 29.41 33.58
CA THR A 766 -30.03 29.22 34.57
C THR A 766 -29.02 28.16 34.09
N ASN A 767 -28.76 28.12 32.79
CA ASN A 767 -27.83 27.18 32.15
C ASN A 767 -26.46 27.86 32.03
N PRO A 768 -25.40 27.36 32.69
CA PRO A 768 -24.09 28.03 32.70
C PRO A 768 -23.30 27.93 31.38
N ASN A 769 -23.90 27.37 30.32
CA ASN A 769 -23.23 27.05 29.05
C ASN A 769 -23.57 28.02 27.90
N HIS A 770 -24.39 29.06 28.13
CA HIS A 770 -24.72 30.10 27.13
C HIS A 770 -24.84 31.46 27.83
N ASP A 771 -23.73 32.19 27.93
CA ASP A 771 -23.68 33.49 28.61
C ASP A 771 -24.04 34.66 27.68
N HIS A 772 -24.49 35.78 28.24
CA HIS A 772 -25.09 36.87 27.45
C HIS A 772 -24.11 37.97 27.05
N ILE A 773 -23.72 37.98 25.77
CA ILE A 773 -23.09 39.14 25.15
C ILE A 773 -24.10 40.29 24.98
N SER A 774 -23.70 41.52 25.31
CA SER A 774 -24.59 42.68 25.14
C SER A 774 -24.65 43.09 23.65
N PRO A 775 -25.76 43.68 23.15
CA PRO A 775 -25.82 44.18 21.77
C PRO A 775 -24.73 45.19 21.43
N LYS A 776 -24.18 45.87 22.45
CA LYS A 776 -23.07 46.81 22.30
C LYS A 776 -21.74 46.05 22.13
N ASP A 777 -21.46 45.11 23.03
CA ASP A 777 -20.21 44.32 23.01
C ASP A 777 -20.16 43.41 21.78
N TYR A 778 -21.28 42.81 21.37
CA TYR A 778 -21.38 42.03 20.14
C TYR A 778 -20.98 42.87 18.91
N VAL A 779 -21.55 44.07 18.79
CA VAL A 779 -21.23 44.97 17.67
C VAL A 779 -19.78 45.44 17.73
N GLU A 780 -19.32 45.96 18.87
CA GLU A 780 -17.99 46.57 19.01
C GLU A 780 -16.83 45.56 19.03
N LYS A 781 -17.04 44.32 19.47
CA LYS A 781 -15.98 43.31 19.68
C LYS A 781 -16.08 42.06 18.80
N ARG A 782 -17.18 41.87 18.06
CA ARG A 782 -17.36 40.72 17.15
C ARG A 782 -17.73 41.17 15.74
N LEU A 783 -18.91 41.75 15.56
CA LEU A 783 -19.48 42.02 14.23
C LEU A 783 -18.64 43.00 13.41
N ILE A 784 -18.26 44.16 13.98
CA ILE A 784 -17.45 45.15 13.28
C ILE A 784 -16.03 44.63 12.97
N PRO A 785 -15.25 44.05 13.92
CA PRO A 785 -13.94 43.51 13.59
C PRO A 785 -14.02 42.38 12.55
N ALA A 786 -14.94 41.43 12.68
CA ALA A 786 -15.10 40.36 11.69
C ALA A 786 -15.47 40.88 10.31
N TYR A 787 -16.43 41.80 10.19
CA TYR A 787 -16.81 42.37 8.89
C TYR A 787 -15.65 43.11 8.24
N ASN A 788 -14.91 43.93 8.99
CA ASN A 788 -13.79 44.67 8.44
C ASN A 788 -12.60 43.75 8.09
N ALA A 789 -12.34 42.72 8.88
CA ALA A 789 -11.29 41.74 8.62
C ALA A 789 -11.59 40.92 7.37
N ALA A 790 -12.77 40.30 7.33
CA ALA A 790 -13.19 39.47 6.21
C ALA A 790 -13.24 40.25 4.89
N LYS A 791 -13.78 41.48 4.89
CA LYS A 791 -13.79 42.35 3.69
C LYS A 791 -12.42 42.91 3.30
N SER A 792 -11.42 42.82 4.18
CA SER A 792 -10.04 43.22 3.91
C SER A 792 -9.22 42.10 3.28
N ALA A 793 -9.44 40.84 3.72
CA ALA A 793 -8.99 39.63 3.02
C ALA A 793 -9.80 39.51 1.70
N ASN A 794 -10.98 38.90 1.77
CA ASN A 794 -11.86 38.73 0.63
C ASN A 794 -13.06 39.71 0.60
N LYS A 795 -13.08 40.60 -0.40
CA LYS A 795 -14.21 41.54 -0.63
C LYS A 795 -15.55 40.85 -0.88
N ASP A 796 -15.52 39.65 -1.46
CA ASP A 796 -16.68 38.84 -1.79
C ASP A 796 -17.13 37.93 -0.62
N ALA A 797 -16.39 37.87 0.50
CA ALA A 797 -16.82 37.17 1.72
C ALA A 797 -18.11 37.78 2.27
N VAL A 798 -19.18 37.00 2.32
CA VAL A 798 -20.52 37.37 2.76
C VAL A 798 -20.66 37.12 4.26
N ILE A 799 -20.84 38.21 5.00
CA ILE A 799 -20.88 38.17 6.47
C ILE A 799 -22.32 38.10 6.97
N LEU A 800 -22.61 37.06 7.74
CA LEU A 800 -23.84 36.89 8.47
C LEU A 800 -23.59 37.40 9.91
N CYS A 801 -24.54 38.17 10.46
CA CYS A 801 -24.56 38.34 11.92
C CYS A 801 -24.79 36.98 12.60
N ALA A 802 -24.54 36.86 13.90
CA ALA A 802 -24.92 35.69 14.67
C ALA A 802 -26.42 35.42 14.47
N GLY A 803 -26.78 34.16 14.27
CA GLY A 803 -28.16 33.75 14.21
C GLY A 803 -28.91 34.15 15.49
N LEU A 804 -30.08 34.75 15.30
CA LEU A 804 -30.99 35.17 16.37
C LEU A 804 -32.05 34.08 16.62
N GLY A 805 -32.41 33.81 17.88
CA GLY A 805 -33.37 32.74 18.21
C GLY A 805 -34.85 33.10 17.99
N MET A 806 -35.63 32.22 17.35
CA MET A 806 -37.10 32.32 17.25
C MET A 806 -37.82 31.09 17.85
N GLY A 807 -38.09 31.15 19.16
CA GLY A 807 -39.16 30.35 19.79
C GLY A 807 -40.55 30.99 19.62
N SER A 808 -41.60 30.26 20.02
CA SER A 808 -43.00 30.62 19.70
C SER A 808 -43.94 30.62 20.91
N ASP A 809 -44.61 31.75 21.18
CA ASP A 809 -46.08 31.83 21.30
C ASP A 809 -46.56 33.29 21.41
N LEU A 810 -47.51 33.74 20.58
CA LEU A 810 -48.02 35.12 20.50
C LEU A 810 -48.76 35.66 21.76
N CYS A 811 -48.67 34.99 22.92
CA CYS A 811 -49.38 35.35 24.15
C CYS A 811 -48.46 35.63 25.36
N GLY A 812 -47.14 35.60 25.22
CA GLY A 812 -46.19 36.16 26.19
C GLY A 812 -46.12 35.48 27.58
N ASN A 813 -46.34 34.15 27.66
CA ASN A 813 -46.25 33.42 28.93
C ASN A 813 -44.99 32.55 29.09
N ASP A 814 -44.45 31.95 28.02
CA ASP A 814 -43.38 30.93 28.12
C ASP A 814 -41.99 31.42 27.65
N GLY A 815 -41.79 32.74 27.62
CA GLY A 815 -40.45 33.36 27.68
C GLY A 815 -39.59 33.32 26.41
N GLN A 816 -40.02 32.67 25.33
CA GLN A 816 -39.35 32.67 24.03
C GLN A 816 -40.14 33.46 22.99
N GLU A 817 -39.98 34.79 22.97
CA GLU A 817 -40.36 35.64 21.84
C GLU A 817 -39.08 36.04 21.08
N PHE A 818 -39.13 36.12 19.75
CA PHE A 818 -38.03 36.65 18.94
C PHE A 818 -37.58 38.02 19.49
N ASN A 819 -36.30 38.16 19.85
CA ASN A 819 -35.80 39.29 20.61
C ASN A 819 -35.57 40.53 19.72
N THR A 820 -36.66 41.02 19.13
CA THR A 820 -36.71 42.27 18.35
C THR A 820 -36.07 43.44 19.07
N MET A 821 -36.09 43.47 20.41
CA MET A 821 -35.42 44.49 21.22
C MET A 821 -33.89 44.37 21.19
N TYR A 822 -33.33 43.16 21.22
CA TYR A 822 -31.90 42.92 21.01
C TYR A 822 -31.50 43.30 19.59
N PHE A 823 -32.28 42.88 18.58
CA PHE A 823 -32.02 43.18 17.17
C PHE A 823 -32.09 44.70 16.86
N ASP A 824 -33.10 45.40 17.40
CA ASP A 824 -33.23 46.85 17.32
C ASP A 824 -32.05 47.55 18.00
N ALA A 825 -31.66 47.10 19.20
CA ALA A 825 -30.50 47.62 19.93
C ALA A 825 -29.16 47.32 19.23
N MET A 826 -29.04 46.19 18.54
CA MET A 826 -27.87 45.84 17.72
C MET A 826 -27.74 46.81 16.56
N TYR A 827 -28.80 47.04 15.78
CA TYR A 827 -28.82 48.07 14.72
C TYR A 827 -28.56 49.49 15.25
N ASP A 828 -29.06 49.80 16.44
CA ASP A 828 -28.80 51.07 17.11
C ASP A 828 -27.31 51.26 17.45
N ASN A 829 -26.61 50.19 17.89
CA ASN A 829 -25.17 50.21 18.16
C ASN A 829 -24.32 50.17 16.89
N ILE A 830 -24.75 49.44 15.85
CA ILE A 830 -24.16 49.46 14.51
C ILE A 830 -24.16 50.88 13.96
N THR A 831 -25.31 51.55 14.00
CA THR A 831 -25.48 52.93 13.50
C THR A 831 -24.62 53.92 14.28
N LYS A 832 -24.51 53.77 15.61
CA LYS A 832 -23.63 54.59 16.47
C LYS A 832 -22.14 54.41 16.14
N ASN A 833 -21.74 53.18 15.78
CA ASN A 833 -20.38 52.84 15.39
C ASN A 833 -20.13 52.98 13.86
N GLY A 834 -20.89 53.83 13.17
CA GLY A 834 -20.64 54.20 11.77
C GLY A 834 -21.20 53.23 10.73
N GLY A 835 -22.00 52.24 11.14
CA GLY A 835 -22.74 51.36 10.24
C GLY A 835 -23.72 52.13 9.36
N ASN A 836 -23.63 51.92 8.06
CA ASN A 836 -24.42 52.58 7.03
C ASN A 836 -24.43 51.75 5.73
N LYS A 837 -25.13 52.22 4.71
CA LYS A 837 -25.25 51.50 3.42
C LYS A 837 -23.91 51.19 2.72
N ASN A 838 -22.83 51.94 2.98
CA ASN A 838 -21.54 51.76 2.30
C ASN A 838 -20.70 50.62 2.87
N ASN A 839 -20.87 50.29 4.15
CA ASN A 839 -20.25 49.13 4.82
C ASN A 839 -21.30 48.06 5.15
N ASN A 840 -22.41 48.05 4.40
CA ASN A 840 -23.52 47.12 4.55
C ASN A 840 -24.08 47.01 5.99
N PHE A 841 -23.94 48.04 6.83
CA PHE A 841 -24.24 47.97 8.27
C PHE A 841 -23.49 46.83 9.02
N TYR A 842 -22.29 46.49 8.55
CA TYR A 842 -21.40 45.43 9.05
C TYR A 842 -21.97 44.00 9.01
N MET A 843 -23.00 43.75 8.18
CA MET A 843 -23.46 42.39 7.86
C MET A 843 -24.04 42.39 6.43
N ASP A 844 -23.68 41.41 5.62
CA ASP A 844 -24.23 41.30 4.27
C ASP A 844 -25.65 40.72 4.27
N LYS A 845 -25.92 39.79 5.19
CA LYS A 845 -27.21 39.11 5.36
C LYS A 845 -27.55 39.00 6.85
N VAL A 846 -28.84 38.97 7.18
CA VAL A 846 -29.33 38.80 8.57
C VAL A 846 -29.56 37.31 8.82
N ALA A 847 -28.88 36.72 9.80
CA ALA A 847 -29.09 35.34 10.20
C ALA A 847 -30.17 35.20 11.28
N ILE A 848 -30.91 34.10 11.23
CA ILE A 848 -31.87 33.66 12.24
C ILE A 848 -31.50 32.20 12.56
N HIS A 849 -31.07 31.91 13.79
CA HIS A 849 -30.48 30.61 14.12
C HIS A 849 -31.52 29.51 14.22
N TYR A 850 -32.62 29.77 14.90
CA TYR A 850 -33.55 28.72 15.33
C TYR A 850 -34.98 29.08 15.00
N TYR A 851 -35.73 28.19 14.35
CA TYR A 851 -37.17 28.32 14.17
C TYR A 851 -37.87 26.98 14.39
N ALA A 852 -38.82 26.92 15.33
CA ALA A 852 -39.28 25.66 15.93
C ALA A 852 -40.62 25.09 15.42
N LYS A 853 -41.53 25.95 14.92
CA LYS A 853 -42.92 25.58 14.59
C LYS A 853 -43.43 26.32 13.33
N PRO A 854 -43.60 25.67 12.16
CA PRO A 854 -44.14 26.29 10.94
C PRO A 854 -45.67 26.54 11.01
N ASN A 855 -46.07 27.33 12.00
CA ASN A 855 -47.43 27.81 12.25
C ASN A 855 -47.73 29.05 11.38
N ALA A 856 -48.84 29.76 11.67
CA ALA A 856 -49.24 30.96 10.93
C ALA A 856 -48.47 32.24 11.33
N GLU A 857 -47.54 32.16 12.29
CA GLU A 857 -46.86 33.32 12.90
C GLU A 857 -45.50 33.61 12.22
N PHE A 858 -45.02 32.69 11.38
CA PHE A 858 -43.77 32.83 10.60
C PHE A 858 -43.73 34.15 9.81
N ASP A 859 -44.77 34.41 9.01
CA ASP A 859 -44.89 35.63 8.19
C ASP A 859 -44.89 36.90 9.05
N GLU A 860 -45.46 36.85 10.27
CA GLU A 860 -45.49 37.99 11.18
C GLU A 860 -44.13 38.24 11.84
N ASN A 861 -43.42 37.18 12.22
CA ASN A 861 -42.10 37.29 12.87
C ASN A 861 -41.01 37.71 11.88
N ILE A 862 -41.04 37.19 10.65
CA ILE A 862 -40.19 37.68 9.56
C ILE A 862 -40.49 39.15 9.25
N LYS A 863 -41.76 39.55 9.23
CA LYS A 863 -42.12 40.96 9.06
C LYS A 863 -41.61 41.87 10.19
N LYS A 864 -41.52 41.40 11.44
CA LYS A 864 -40.88 42.15 12.54
C LYS A 864 -39.38 42.35 12.29
N VAL A 865 -38.69 41.36 11.71
CA VAL A 865 -37.29 41.49 11.26
C VAL A 865 -37.19 42.53 10.14
N GLU A 866 -38.04 42.42 9.10
CA GLU A 866 -38.10 43.36 7.99
C GLU A 866 -38.39 44.81 8.45
N ASP A 867 -39.30 45.01 9.42
CA ASP A 867 -39.65 46.34 9.94
C ASP A 867 -38.46 46.99 10.66
N VAL A 868 -37.64 46.22 11.40
CA VAL A 868 -36.37 46.72 12.00
C VAL A 868 -35.34 47.03 10.92
N ILE A 869 -35.13 46.16 9.93
CA ILE A 869 -34.23 46.42 8.79
C ILE A 869 -34.66 47.70 8.06
N ARG A 870 -35.96 47.85 7.76
CA ARG A 870 -36.52 49.04 7.08
C ARG A 870 -36.38 50.30 7.92
N LYS A 871 -36.49 50.23 9.25
CA LYS A 871 -36.31 51.35 10.18
C LYS A 871 -34.91 51.97 10.09
N TYR A 872 -33.85 51.17 9.96
CA TYR A 872 -32.46 51.65 9.94
C TYR A 872 -31.88 51.79 8.54
N GLU A 873 -32.11 50.83 7.65
CA GLU A 873 -31.49 50.80 6.32
C GLU A 873 -32.34 51.45 5.22
N ASN A 874 -33.67 51.53 5.41
CA ASN A 874 -34.63 52.00 4.42
C ASN A 874 -34.51 51.26 3.06
N ARG A 875 -34.25 49.96 3.10
CA ARG A 875 -34.24 49.02 1.97
C ARG A 875 -34.57 47.62 2.45
N ASP A 876 -34.76 46.71 1.51
CA ASP A 876 -34.77 45.27 1.78
C ASP A 876 -33.30 44.78 1.94
N LYS A 877 -33.04 43.92 2.93
CA LYS A 877 -31.77 43.19 3.12
C LYS A 877 -32.10 41.69 3.18
N PRO A 878 -31.29 40.78 2.59
CA PRO A 878 -31.58 39.36 2.65
C PRO A 878 -31.59 38.81 4.08
N ILE A 879 -32.57 37.95 4.34
CA ILE A 879 -32.70 37.19 5.57
C ILE A 879 -32.35 35.73 5.25
N TRP A 880 -31.56 35.13 6.12
CA TRP A 880 -31.03 33.77 6.03
C TRP A 880 -31.42 33.03 7.31
N ILE A 881 -32.00 31.84 7.21
CA ILE A 881 -32.24 30.98 8.39
C ILE A 881 -31.08 29.98 8.47
N THR A 882 -30.33 29.97 9.56
CA THR A 882 -29.12 29.14 9.70
C THR A 882 -29.44 27.74 10.23
N GLU A 883 -30.36 27.54 11.18
CA GLU A 883 -30.84 26.19 11.59
C GLU A 883 -32.38 26.09 11.67
N PHE A 884 -32.91 24.86 11.59
CA PHE A 884 -34.36 24.59 11.69
C PHE A 884 -34.61 23.26 12.40
N PHE A 885 -35.52 23.28 13.38
CA PHE A 885 -35.93 22.10 14.15
C PHE A 885 -37.45 21.94 14.07
N PRO A 886 -38.00 20.92 13.38
CA PRO A 886 -39.41 20.60 13.53
C PRO A 886 -39.61 19.97 14.91
N LEU A 887 -40.12 20.74 15.88
CA LEU A 887 -40.50 20.18 17.17
C LEU A 887 -41.52 19.05 16.96
N THR A 888 -41.26 17.91 17.59
CA THR A 888 -42.05 16.66 17.52
C THR A 888 -43.44 16.75 18.18
N GLU A 889 -43.94 17.96 18.44
CA GLU A 889 -45.25 18.24 19.06
C GLU A 889 -46.42 18.29 18.05
N ILE A 890 -46.20 17.95 16.77
CA ILE A 890 -47.27 17.92 15.74
C ILE A 890 -47.42 16.53 15.11
N GLY A 891 -47.91 15.59 15.91
CA GLY A 891 -48.44 14.31 15.44
C GLY A 891 -47.39 13.22 15.12
N PRO A 892 -47.86 12.02 14.72
CA PRO A 892 -47.02 10.84 14.58
C PRO A 892 -46.00 10.91 13.42
N PRO A 893 -44.97 10.03 13.39
CA PRO A 893 -43.70 10.28 12.68
C PRO A 893 -43.71 10.44 11.14
N ASP A 894 -44.84 10.25 10.46
CA ASP A 894 -44.95 10.37 8.99
C ASP A 894 -45.29 11.79 8.48
N THR A 895 -45.30 12.81 9.35
CA THR A 895 -45.67 14.19 8.97
C THR A 895 -44.50 15.12 8.63
N THR A 896 -43.25 14.69 8.83
CA THR A 896 -42.03 15.51 8.58
C THR A 896 -42.03 16.13 7.19
N THR A 897 -42.29 15.35 6.15
CA THR A 897 -42.36 15.81 4.75
C THR A 897 -43.39 16.94 4.53
N GLY A 898 -44.51 16.91 5.26
CA GLY A 898 -45.54 17.97 5.21
C GLY A 898 -45.11 19.25 5.92
N ALA A 899 -44.43 19.13 7.07
CA ALA A 899 -43.88 20.27 7.80
C ALA A 899 -42.78 21.00 6.99
N TYR A 900 -41.85 20.26 6.39
CA TYR A 900 -40.83 20.81 5.50
C TYR A 900 -41.43 21.48 4.25
N SER A 901 -42.40 20.84 3.59
CA SER A 901 -43.09 21.42 2.43
C SER A 901 -43.79 22.74 2.76
N ARG A 902 -44.38 22.84 3.96
CA ARG A 902 -45.01 24.07 4.45
C ARG A 902 -43.99 25.16 4.77
N LEU A 903 -42.88 24.83 5.43
CA LEU A 903 -41.78 25.76 5.69
C LEU A 903 -41.21 26.32 4.39
N LEU A 904 -40.84 25.47 3.43
CA LEU A 904 -40.30 25.88 2.13
C LEU A 904 -41.27 26.82 1.41
N THR A 905 -42.57 26.55 1.45
CA THR A 905 -43.60 27.41 0.87
C THR A 905 -43.62 28.80 1.52
N LEU A 906 -43.55 28.87 2.86
CA LEU A 906 -43.52 30.13 3.61
C LEU A 906 -42.20 30.90 3.39
N MET A 907 -41.06 30.22 3.33
CA MET A 907 -39.76 30.84 3.04
C MET A 907 -39.71 31.44 1.64
N PHE A 908 -40.19 30.71 0.62
CA PHE A 908 -40.29 31.25 -0.74
C PHE A 908 -41.32 32.39 -0.86
N ALA A 909 -42.39 32.38 -0.06
CA ALA A 909 -43.36 33.48 -0.03
C ALA A 909 -42.75 34.77 0.56
N ASN A 910 -41.87 34.65 1.56
CA ASN A 910 -41.19 35.76 2.22
C ASN A 910 -39.79 36.08 1.63
N LYS A 911 -39.38 35.41 0.54
CA LYS A 911 -38.07 35.59 -0.13
C LYS A 911 -36.85 35.34 0.77
N ILE A 912 -36.97 34.42 1.73
CA ILE A 912 -35.89 34.07 2.64
C ILE A 912 -34.90 33.14 1.91
N GLU A 913 -33.62 33.38 2.09
CA GLU A 913 -32.54 32.56 1.54
C GLU A 913 -32.25 31.37 2.48
N MET A 914 -31.97 30.19 1.92
CA MET A 914 -31.94 28.93 2.69
C MET A 914 -30.74 28.05 2.39
N PRO A 915 -30.08 27.59 3.45
CA PRO A 915 -29.57 26.23 3.62
C PRO A 915 -30.35 25.47 4.71
N ILE A 916 -30.21 24.15 4.73
CA ILE A 916 -30.61 23.32 5.87
C ILE A 916 -29.35 22.94 6.65
N ILE A 917 -29.39 23.09 7.97
CA ILE A 917 -28.37 22.60 8.89
C ILE A 917 -29.02 21.63 9.87
N TYR A 918 -28.67 20.34 9.77
CA TYR A 918 -28.56 19.47 10.95
C TYR A 918 -27.73 18.21 10.69
N SER A 919 -26.98 17.76 11.70
CA SER A 919 -26.14 16.55 11.66
C SER A 919 -26.90 15.31 12.14
N LEU A 920 -26.68 14.15 11.51
CA LEU A 920 -27.01 12.84 12.09
C LEU A 920 -25.76 12.16 12.63
N LYS A 921 -25.17 12.73 13.70
CA LYS A 921 -24.31 11.94 14.59
C LYS A 921 -25.24 11.00 15.35
N GLY A 922 -25.17 9.71 15.01
CA GLY A 922 -26.35 8.85 15.05
C GLY A 922 -26.97 8.60 16.42
N GLU A 923 -28.23 9.00 16.58
CA GLU A 923 -29.12 8.45 17.60
C GLU A 923 -30.59 8.53 17.16
N HIS A 924 -31.08 7.48 16.47
CA HIS A 924 -32.49 7.05 16.51
C HIS A 924 -32.62 5.62 15.97
N ASN A 925 -32.06 4.68 16.73
CA ASN A 925 -32.63 3.36 16.80
C ASN A 925 -33.67 3.39 17.93
N VAL A 926 -34.88 3.89 17.66
CA VAL A 926 -35.97 3.93 18.66
C VAL A 926 -36.90 2.75 18.43
N THR A 927 -36.74 1.73 19.27
CA THR A 927 -37.83 0.79 19.58
C THR A 927 -38.03 0.74 21.09
N CYS A 928 -39.06 1.44 21.58
CA CYS A 928 -39.87 1.08 22.75
C CYS A 928 -41.03 2.07 22.98
N VAL A 929 -42.22 1.64 22.53
CA VAL A 929 -43.61 2.05 22.79
C VAL A 929 -43.93 3.13 23.84
N GLY A 930 -44.84 4.04 23.48
CA GLY A 930 -45.70 4.84 24.37
C GLY A 930 -47.06 5.13 23.68
N ASP A 931 -48.16 5.20 24.44
CA ASP A 931 -49.54 4.96 23.96
C ASP A 931 -50.45 6.23 23.84
N GLU A 932 -51.44 6.18 22.91
CA GLU A 932 -52.73 6.92 22.78
C GLU A 932 -52.94 8.15 21.82
N GLU A 933 -54.13 8.12 21.18
CA GLU A 933 -54.95 9.19 20.51
C GLU A 933 -54.91 9.41 18.96
N THR A 934 -56.00 10.00 18.41
CA THR A 934 -56.67 9.58 17.14
C THR A 934 -57.02 10.71 16.15
N ILE A 935 -57.10 10.42 14.83
CA ILE A 935 -57.47 11.36 13.73
C ILE A 935 -58.91 11.12 13.21
N THR A 936 -59.60 12.15 12.68
CA THR A 936 -61.02 12.05 12.27
C THR A 936 -61.28 11.83 10.77
N PRO A 937 -62.37 11.13 10.35
CA PRO A 937 -62.60 10.75 8.95
C PRO A 937 -62.84 11.89 7.95
N ARG A 938 -63.07 13.13 8.41
CA ARG A 938 -63.37 14.26 7.51
C ARG A 938 -62.11 14.88 6.90
N GLU A 939 -60.98 14.73 7.58
CA GLU A 939 -59.70 15.33 7.21
C GLU A 939 -58.99 14.48 6.15
N SER A 940 -59.17 13.15 6.17
CA SER A 940 -58.63 12.21 5.18
C SER A 940 -59.13 12.45 3.75
N LEU A 941 -60.33 13.00 3.57
CA LEU A 941 -60.95 13.20 2.25
C LEU A 941 -60.31 14.35 1.44
N GLN A 942 -59.85 15.42 2.10
CA GLN A 942 -59.27 16.59 1.41
C GLN A 942 -57.89 16.29 0.77
N VAL A 943 -57.14 15.37 1.36
CA VAL A 943 -55.84 14.92 0.83
C VAL A 943 -56.04 14.16 -0.49
N ILE A 944 -57.06 13.30 -0.57
CA ILE A 944 -57.31 12.43 -1.73
C ILE A 944 -57.81 13.22 -2.94
N ASP A 945 -58.71 14.20 -2.75
CA ASP A 945 -59.17 15.10 -3.82
C ASP A 945 -58.00 15.91 -4.43
N THR A 946 -57.00 16.26 -3.62
CA THR A 946 -55.78 16.97 -4.05
C THR A 946 -54.86 16.06 -4.88
N VAL A 947 -54.74 14.78 -4.51
CA VAL A 947 -53.89 13.81 -5.23
C VAL A 947 -54.49 13.43 -6.59
N LEU A 948 -55.80 13.15 -6.65
CA LEU A 948 -56.47 12.72 -7.89
C LEU A 948 -56.59 13.83 -8.93
N SER A 949 -56.81 15.08 -8.51
CA SER A 949 -56.79 16.24 -9.41
C SER A 949 -55.40 16.49 -10.02
N THR A 950 -54.34 16.26 -9.25
CA THR A 950 -52.95 16.39 -9.71
C THR A 950 -52.55 15.28 -10.71
N LEU A 951 -52.92 14.02 -10.47
CA LEU A 951 -52.53 12.88 -11.31
C LEU A 951 -53.20 12.83 -12.69
N HIS A 952 -54.39 13.41 -12.84
CA HIS A 952 -55.17 13.33 -14.08
C HIS A 952 -55.46 14.66 -14.76
N THR A 953 -54.95 15.78 -14.21
CA THR A 953 -55.15 17.14 -14.76
C THR A 953 -56.63 17.53 -14.94
N THR A 954 -57.49 17.08 -14.01
CA THR A 954 -58.92 17.39 -13.98
C THR A 954 -59.32 17.96 -12.62
N THR A 955 -60.06 19.07 -12.61
CA THR A 955 -60.63 19.65 -11.38
C THR A 955 -61.96 18.94 -11.04
N PRO A 956 -62.23 18.58 -9.78
CA PRO A 956 -63.54 18.03 -9.39
C PRO A 956 -64.69 19.01 -9.67
N SER A 957 -65.87 18.48 -9.99
CA SER A 957 -67.09 19.26 -10.26
C SER A 957 -67.82 19.54 -8.95
N ASP A 958 -67.57 20.69 -8.31
CA ASP A 958 -68.24 21.10 -7.06
C ASP A 958 -69.78 21.06 -7.12
N THR A 959 -70.35 21.15 -8.33
CA THR A 959 -71.80 21.10 -8.57
C THR A 959 -72.39 19.70 -8.79
N GLU A 960 -71.56 18.64 -8.89
CA GLU A 960 -72.03 17.24 -9.10
C GLU A 960 -71.62 16.29 -7.95
N ASN A 961 -70.95 16.83 -6.93
CA ASN A 961 -70.57 16.13 -5.70
C ASN A 961 -71.73 16.19 -4.68
N GLU A 962 -72.26 15.03 -4.28
CA GLU A 962 -73.35 14.93 -3.29
C GLU A 962 -73.05 13.88 -2.21
N ASP A 963 -73.54 14.13 -0.99
CA ASP A 963 -73.46 13.17 0.13
C ASP A 963 -74.78 12.39 0.20
N ILE A 964 -74.79 11.19 -0.38
CA ILE A 964 -75.99 10.40 -0.68
C ILE A 964 -76.32 9.46 0.50
N SER A 965 -76.85 10.02 1.59
CA SER A 965 -77.26 9.23 2.76
C SER A 965 -78.65 8.62 2.57
N VAL A 966 -78.78 7.28 2.68
CA VAL A 966 -80.06 6.57 2.50
C VAL A 966 -80.38 5.58 3.63
N GLU A 967 -79.43 5.15 4.47
CA GLU A 967 -79.70 4.32 5.66
C GLU A 967 -78.96 4.79 6.93
N PRO A 968 -79.58 4.73 8.13
CA PRO A 968 -78.92 5.12 9.38
C PRO A 968 -77.68 4.25 9.66
N GLY A 969 -76.54 4.90 9.87
CA GLY A 969 -75.25 4.24 10.12
C GLY A 969 -74.35 4.12 8.88
N LYS A 970 -74.87 4.34 7.67
CA LYS A 970 -74.08 4.29 6.42
C LYS A 970 -74.12 5.61 5.68
N THR A 971 -72.95 6.24 5.55
CA THR A 971 -72.80 7.50 4.80
C THR A 971 -72.08 7.22 3.49
N ILE A 972 -72.68 7.64 2.37
CA ILE A 972 -72.11 7.48 1.03
C ILE A 972 -71.70 8.85 0.50
N TYR A 973 -70.47 9.01 0.04
CA TYR A 973 -69.96 10.25 -0.56
C TYR A 973 -69.75 10.04 -2.06
N GLN A 974 -70.44 10.82 -2.90
CA GLN A 974 -70.26 10.80 -4.35
C GLN A 974 -69.30 11.91 -4.78
N ARG A 975 -68.32 11.57 -5.62
CA ARG A 975 -67.43 12.53 -6.29
C ARG A 975 -67.41 12.29 -7.80
N VAL A 976 -67.47 13.37 -8.59
CA VAL A 976 -67.55 13.31 -10.06
C VAL A 976 -66.40 14.07 -10.72
N PHE A 977 -65.67 13.37 -11.59
CA PHE A 977 -64.50 13.87 -12.29
C PHE A 977 -64.77 13.84 -13.81
N ASN A 978 -64.45 14.91 -14.54
CA ASN A 978 -64.67 14.97 -15.99
C ASN A 978 -63.34 14.82 -16.74
N ASN A 979 -63.15 13.67 -17.39
CA ASN A 979 -61.98 13.43 -18.24
C ASN A 979 -62.42 13.36 -19.71
N SER A 980 -61.84 14.24 -20.54
CA SER A 980 -62.00 14.23 -22.00
C SER A 980 -63.47 14.23 -22.48
N GLY A 981 -64.37 14.91 -21.74
CA GLY A 981 -65.78 15.04 -22.10
C GLY A 981 -66.67 13.88 -21.66
N LYS A 982 -66.20 13.02 -20.75
CA LYS A 982 -67.02 12.01 -20.06
C LYS A 982 -66.87 12.15 -18.55
N ASN A 983 -68.01 12.17 -17.84
CA ASN A 983 -68.04 12.15 -16.39
C ASN A 983 -67.76 10.73 -15.88
N VAL A 984 -66.88 10.62 -14.88
CA VAL A 984 -66.58 9.41 -14.12
C VAL A 984 -67.02 9.66 -12.68
N THR A 985 -67.89 8.79 -12.15
CA THR A 985 -68.46 8.92 -10.81
C THR A 985 -67.83 7.88 -9.88
N VAL A 986 -67.38 8.33 -8.71
CA VAL A 986 -66.79 7.51 -7.65
C VAL A 986 -67.69 7.59 -6.42
N LEU A 987 -67.96 6.43 -5.80
CA LEU A 987 -68.80 6.32 -4.59
C LEU A 987 -67.97 5.74 -3.44
N TRP A 988 -67.97 6.44 -2.30
CA TRP A 988 -67.27 6.06 -1.07
C TRP A 988 -68.27 5.68 0.01
N TYR A 989 -68.03 4.61 0.75
CA TYR A 989 -68.93 4.10 1.80
C TYR A 989 -68.24 4.15 3.18
N ILE A 990 -68.89 4.74 4.18
CA ILE A 990 -68.48 4.68 5.59
C ILE A 990 -69.62 4.08 6.42
N ASP A 991 -69.40 2.90 6.98
CA ASP A 991 -70.29 2.28 7.98
C ASP A 991 -69.78 2.64 9.39
N THR A 992 -70.60 3.34 10.16
CA THR A 992 -70.26 3.81 11.51
C THR A 992 -70.76 2.88 12.62
N ALA A 993 -71.24 1.68 12.28
CA ALA A 993 -71.77 0.71 13.24
C ALA A 993 -70.79 -0.43 13.60
N ASP A 994 -69.60 -0.48 12.98
CA ASP A 994 -68.55 -1.46 13.32
C ASP A 994 -67.68 -0.95 14.50
N PRO A 995 -67.59 -1.68 15.64
CA PRO A 995 -66.88 -1.20 16.82
C PRO A 995 -65.36 -0.97 16.66
N GLY A 996 -64.75 -1.46 15.57
CA GLY A 996 -63.30 -1.29 15.32
C GLY A 996 -62.85 0.15 15.02
N ALA A 997 -63.78 1.09 14.84
CA ALA A 997 -63.45 2.43 14.36
C ALA A 997 -62.92 3.42 15.44
N VAL A 998 -63.17 3.20 16.74
CA VAL A 998 -62.73 4.12 17.81
C VAL A 998 -62.58 3.42 19.18
N THR A 999 -61.37 3.31 19.74
CA THR A 999 -61.01 3.59 21.16
C THR A 999 -59.54 3.22 21.52
N ASN A 1000 -59.08 3.78 22.66
CA ASN A 1000 -57.70 3.90 23.17
C ASN A 1000 -56.94 2.58 23.49
N CYS A 1001 -55.68 2.72 23.92
CA CYS A 1001 -54.63 1.71 23.81
C CYS A 1001 -54.71 0.51 24.76
N VAL A 1002 -54.08 -0.59 24.30
CA VAL A 1002 -52.87 -1.22 24.86
C VAL A 1002 -52.86 -2.66 24.33
N ILE A 1003 -51.77 -3.03 23.65
CA ILE A 1003 -51.53 -4.34 22.99
C ILE A 1003 -52.34 -4.57 21.69
N PHE A 1004 -51.66 -5.14 20.69
CA PHE A 1004 -52.17 -5.54 19.37
C PHE A 1004 -53.55 -6.22 19.40
N PRO A 1005 -54.55 -5.73 18.65
CA PRO A 1005 -55.57 -6.55 18.02
C PRO A 1005 -55.07 -7.08 16.66
N GLU A 1006 -55.28 -8.36 16.39
CA GLU A 1006 -54.65 -9.14 15.32
C GLU A 1006 -55.34 -8.96 13.93
N SER A 1007 -55.66 -7.74 13.47
CA SER A 1007 -56.45 -7.55 12.21
C SER A 1007 -56.27 -6.20 11.48
N PRO A 1008 -55.99 -6.18 10.16
CA PRO A 1008 -56.07 -4.99 9.31
C PRO A 1008 -57.52 -4.53 9.05
N GLN A 1009 -57.72 -3.25 8.71
CA GLN A 1009 -59.03 -2.68 8.33
C GLN A 1009 -59.17 -2.46 6.81
N THR A 1010 -60.19 -3.05 6.21
CA THR A 1010 -60.41 -3.06 4.75
C THR A 1010 -61.43 -2.01 4.32
N PHE A 1011 -61.09 -1.16 3.34
CA PHE A 1011 -62.04 -0.26 2.67
C PHE A 1011 -62.34 -0.74 1.25
N THR A 1012 -63.55 -0.45 0.75
CA THR A 1012 -64.02 -0.89 -0.58
C THR A 1012 -64.43 0.32 -1.42
N VAL A 1013 -63.90 0.43 -2.64
CA VAL A 1013 -64.21 1.51 -3.57
C VAL A 1013 -64.81 0.94 -4.85
N ASP A 1014 -66.07 1.27 -5.12
CA ASP A 1014 -66.76 0.90 -6.37
C ASP A 1014 -66.58 2.00 -7.43
N VAL A 1015 -65.96 1.62 -8.56
CA VAL A 1015 -65.77 2.50 -9.73
C VAL A 1015 -66.75 2.10 -10.84
N LEU A 1016 -67.70 2.97 -11.16
CA LEU A 1016 -68.71 2.73 -12.20
C LEU A 1016 -68.52 3.67 -13.40
N GLY A 1017 -67.75 3.22 -14.40
CA GLY A 1017 -67.56 3.94 -15.66
C GLY A 1017 -66.85 3.11 -16.74
N THR A 1018 -67.38 3.11 -17.97
CA THR A 1018 -66.93 2.21 -19.05
C THR A 1018 -65.84 2.80 -19.96
N ALA A 1019 -64.58 2.44 -19.69
CA ALA A 1019 -63.48 2.52 -20.66
C ALA A 1019 -62.33 1.53 -20.35
N ASN A 1020 -62.41 0.32 -20.92
CA ASN A 1020 -61.32 -0.65 -21.11
C ASN A 1020 -60.29 -0.86 -19.97
N PHE A 1021 -60.74 -1.45 -18.85
CA PHE A 1021 -59.87 -2.30 -18.01
C PHE A 1021 -60.35 -3.75 -18.08
N SER A 1022 -59.42 -4.69 -18.29
CA SER A 1022 -59.73 -6.11 -18.46
C SER A 1022 -59.69 -6.89 -17.15
N GLN A 1023 -60.44 -6.43 -16.14
CA GLN A 1023 -60.78 -7.16 -14.92
C GLN A 1023 -62.14 -6.64 -14.40
N THR A 1024 -62.94 -7.51 -13.79
CA THR A 1024 -64.35 -7.25 -13.42
C THR A 1024 -64.62 -7.39 -11.92
N SER A 1025 -63.66 -6.98 -11.09
CA SER A 1025 -63.72 -7.07 -9.62
C SER A 1025 -63.63 -5.67 -8.98
N PRO A 1026 -64.27 -5.43 -7.82
CA PRO A 1026 -64.14 -4.17 -7.09
C PRO A 1026 -62.69 -3.91 -6.66
N LEU A 1027 -62.32 -2.63 -6.52
CA LEU A 1027 -61.00 -2.24 -6.01
C LEU A 1027 -61.07 -2.12 -4.48
N HIS A 1028 -60.40 -3.04 -3.78
CA HIS A 1028 -60.24 -2.98 -2.34
C HIS A 1028 -58.93 -2.22 -2.02
N LEU A 1029 -59.02 -1.26 -1.10
CA LEU A 1029 -57.88 -0.45 -0.66
C LEU A 1029 -57.77 -0.54 0.86
N THR A 1030 -56.59 -0.94 1.32
CA THR A 1030 -56.22 -1.05 2.75
C THR A 1030 -55.12 -0.03 2.99
N ILE A 1031 -55.30 0.88 3.94
CA ILE A 1031 -54.31 1.93 4.24
C ILE A 1031 -53.34 1.40 5.30
N GLY A 1032 -52.04 1.46 5.03
CA GLY A 1032 -50.98 1.02 5.95
C GLY A 1032 -50.09 -0.13 5.46
N SER A 1033 -50.34 -0.67 4.26
CA SER A 1033 -49.45 -1.63 3.58
C SER A 1033 -49.44 -1.36 2.07
N GLU A 1034 -48.38 -1.76 1.38
CA GLU A 1034 -48.34 -1.68 -0.09
C GLU A 1034 -49.53 -2.42 -0.74
N PRO A 1035 -49.97 -2.00 -1.95
CA PRO A 1035 -51.08 -2.64 -2.66
C PRO A 1035 -50.68 -4.04 -3.13
N THR A 1036 -50.91 -5.04 -2.27
CA THR A 1036 -50.59 -6.43 -2.58
C THR A 1036 -51.56 -6.99 -3.61
N TYR A 1037 -51.07 -7.23 -4.83
CA TYR A 1037 -51.61 -8.31 -5.63
C TYR A 1037 -51.34 -9.62 -4.89
N VAL A 1038 -52.38 -10.23 -4.31
CA VAL A 1038 -52.31 -11.62 -3.85
C VAL A 1038 -53.05 -12.51 -4.83
N VAL A 1039 -52.30 -13.06 -5.77
CA VAL A 1039 -52.43 -14.49 -6.02
C VAL A 1039 -51.30 -15.12 -5.22
N GLU A 1040 -51.67 -15.98 -4.27
CA GLU A 1040 -50.74 -16.61 -3.34
C GLU A 1040 -49.73 -17.48 -4.09
N THR A 1041 -48.44 -17.15 -3.95
CA THR A 1041 -47.32 -18.09 -3.84
C THR A 1041 -46.32 -17.43 -2.91
N ASP A 1042 -45.75 -18.15 -1.94
CA ASP A 1042 -44.71 -17.60 -1.05
C ASP A 1042 -43.53 -17.02 -1.85
N LEU A 1043 -42.89 -15.99 -1.31
CA LEU A 1043 -41.73 -15.36 -1.95
C LEU A 1043 -40.63 -16.41 -2.20
N PRO A 1044 -40.03 -16.46 -3.39
CA PRO A 1044 -39.02 -17.46 -3.70
C PRO A 1044 -37.79 -17.28 -2.79
N ILE A 1045 -37.29 -18.39 -2.26
CA ILE A 1045 -36.00 -18.51 -1.59
C ILE A 1045 -34.93 -18.17 -2.62
N ASP A 1046 -34.27 -17.03 -2.42
CA ASP A 1046 -33.09 -16.67 -3.21
C ASP A 1046 -31.98 -17.69 -2.97
N LEU A 1047 -31.41 -18.17 -4.08
CA LEU A 1047 -30.50 -19.29 -4.14
C LEU A 1047 -29.32 -18.97 -5.06
N ASP A 1048 -28.11 -19.22 -4.57
CA ASP A 1048 -26.89 -19.23 -5.40
C ASP A 1048 -26.27 -20.63 -5.40
N ILE A 1049 -26.06 -21.23 -6.59
CA ILE A 1049 -25.20 -22.41 -6.76
C ILE A 1049 -23.86 -22.06 -7.42
N TYR A 1050 -22.77 -22.38 -6.73
CA TYR A 1050 -21.42 -22.22 -7.27
C TYR A 1050 -20.50 -23.37 -6.91
N PHE A 1051 -19.50 -23.59 -7.77
CA PHE A 1051 -18.49 -24.62 -7.61
C PHE A 1051 -17.10 -23.99 -7.47
N ASN A 1052 -16.32 -24.53 -6.54
CA ASN A 1052 -14.92 -24.17 -6.34
C ASN A 1052 -14.00 -25.31 -6.80
N LYS A 1053 -12.78 -24.97 -7.21
CA LYS A 1053 -11.78 -25.92 -7.72
C LYS A 1053 -10.71 -26.23 -6.67
N THR A 1054 -10.29 -27.49 -6.61
CA THR A 1054 -9.12 -27.91 -5.82
C THR A 1054 -7.89 -28.03 -6.69
N THR A 1055 -6.76 -27.58 -6.16
CA THR A 1055 -5.42 -27.77 -6.74
C THR A 1055 -4.53 -28.55 -5.76
N ALA A 1056 -3.29 -28.86 -6.14
CA ALA A 1056 -2.35 -29.55 -5.25
C ALA A 1056 -2.04 -28.79 -3.93
N ALA A 1057 -2.37 -27.49 -3.85
CA ALA A 1057 -2.22 -26.67 -2.65
C ALA A 1057 -3.49 -26.63 -1.75
N GLY A 1058 -4.61 -27.20 -2.20
CA GLY A 1058 -5.89 -27.18 -1.46
C GLY A 1058 -7.08 -26.65 -2.26
N VAL A 1059 -8.21 -26.45 -1.57
CA VAL A 1059 -9.46 -25.91 -2.14
C VAL A 1059 -9.37 -24.40 -2.22
N SER A 1060 -9.57 -23.79 -3.40
CA SER A 1060 -9.66 -22.32 -3.51
C SER A 1060 -11.06 -21.82 -3.14
N THR A 1061 -11.17 -20.55 -2.76
CA THR A 1061 -12.45 -19.89 -2.43
C THR A 1061 -13.15 -19.26 -3.64
N GLU A 1062 -12.59 -19.36 -4.84
CA GLU A 1062 -13.08 -18.71 -6.05
C GLU A 1062 -14.09 -19.56 -6.85
N ARG A 1063 -15.16 -18.91 -7.34
CA ARG A 1063 -16.19 -19.53 -8.22
C ARG A 1063 -15.56 -19.88 -9.55
N ALA A 1064 -15.34 -21.17 -9.78
CA ALA A 1064 -14.72 -21.67 -11.00
C ALA A 1064 -15.70 -21.64 -12.19
N THR A 1065 -15.20 -21.30 -13.37
CA THR A 1065 -16.01 -21.03 -14.58
C THR A 1065 -15.93 -22.13 -15.65
N SER A 1066 -15.00 -23.08 -15.51
CA SER A 1066 -14.84 -24.24 -16.41
C SER A 1066 -14.07 -25.38 -15.73
N PHE A 1067 -14.25 -26.62 -16.20
CA PHE A 1067 -13.71 -27.84 -15.57
C PHE A 1067 -13.21 -28.87 -16.60
N ARG A 1068 -12.36 -29.81 -16.15
CA ARG A 1068 -11.78 -30.90 -16.95
C ARG A 1068 -12.07 -32.28 -16.35
N VAL A 1069 -11.93 -33.34 -17.15
CA VAL A 1069 -12.02 -34.75 -16.69
C VAL A 1069 -11.01 -34.98 -15.56
N GLY A 1070 -11.46 -35.49 -14.42
CA GLY A 1070 -10.61 -35.74 -13.25
C GLY A 1070 -10.41 -34.57 -12.29
N ASP A 1071 -10.98 -33.38 -12.55
CA ASP A 1071 -11.05 -32.31 -11.54
C ASP A 1071 -12.02 -32.72 -10.41
N THR A 1072 -11.63 -32.45 -9.15
CA THR A 1072 -12.50 -32.63 -7.96
C THR A 1072 -13.30 -31.37 -7.69
N LEU A 1073 -14.64 -31.45 -7.78
CA LEU A 1073 -15.53 -30.31 -7.62
C LEU A 1073 -16.12 -30.21 -6.20
N TYR A 1074 -16.17 -28.98 -5.69
CA TYR A 1074 -16.68 -28.62 -4.37
C TYR A 1074 -17.86 -27.67 -4.59
N GLY A 1075 -19.07 -28.10 -4.27
CA GLY A 1075 -20.28 -27.32 -4.47
C GLY A 1075 -20.67 -26.54 -3.22
N ARG A 1076 -21.22 -25.34 -3.41
CA ARG A 1076 -21.73 -24.50 -2.34
C ARG A 1076 -23.09 -23.94 -2.71
N ILE A 1077 -24.01 -24.00 -1.76
CA ILE A 1077 -25.37 -23.50 -1.89
C ILE A 1077 -25.62 -22.51 -0.77
N LYS A 1078 -26.01 -21.29 -1.14
CA LYS A 1078 -26.31 -20.21 -0.21
C LYS A 1078 -27.76 -19.79 -0.35
N THR A 1079 -28.45 -19.68 0.78
CA THR A 1079 -29.86 -19.25 0.84
C THR A 1079 -30.03 -17.95 1.61
N SER A 1080 -30.94 -17.09 1.14
CA SER A 1080 -31.45 -15.96 1.90
C SER A 1080 -32.96 -15.92 1.88
N THR A 1081 -33.58 -16.23 3.02
CA THR A 1081 -35.01 -16.05 3.28
C THR A 1081 -35.20 -15.66 4.74
N SER A 1082 -36.24 -14.85 5.00
CA SER A 1082 -36.64 -14.37 6.34
C SER A 1082 -37.67 -15.29 7.01
N THR A 1083 -38.12 -16.36 6.35
CA THR A 1083 -39.19 -17.26 6.81
C THR A 1083 -38.76 -18.74 6.77
N ASN A 1084 -39.11 -19.50 7.81
CA ASN A 1084 -38.77 -20.91 7.94
C ASN A 1084 -39.68 -21.79 7.07
N HIS A 1085 -39.22 -22.14 5.87
CA HIS A 1085 -39.89 -23.11 4.99
C HIS A 1085 -39.45 -24.55 5.28
N THR A 1086 -40.34 -25.51 5.00
CA THR A 1086 -40.15 -26.96 5.20
C THR A 1086 -39.94 -27.60 3.83
N VAL A 1087 -38.68 -27.79 3.42
CA VAL A 1087 -38.34 -27.99 1.99
C VAL A 1087 -37.62 -29.29 1.67
N LYS A 1088 -37.80 -29.77 0.43
CA LYS A 1088 -37.02 -30.83 -0.23
C LYS A 1088 -36.11 -30.20 -1.28
N THR A 1089 -34.81 -30.53 -1.22
CA THR A 1089 -33.81 -29.99 -2.15
C THR A 1089 -33.64 -30.91 -3.35
N TYR A 1090 -33.64 -30.36 -4.56
CA TYR A 1090 -33.32 -31.09 -5.78
C TYR A 1090 -32.15 -30.43 -6.51
N ILE A 1091 -31.18 -31.23 -6.95
CA ILE A 1091 -30.14 -30.82 -7.88
C ILE A 1091 -30.24 -31.69 -9.12
N THR A 1092 -30.10 -31.09 -10.30
CA THR A 1092 -29.97 -31.79 -11.58
C THR A 1092 -28.75 -31.34 -12.35
N MET A 1093 -28.13 -32.29 -13.05
CA MET A 1093 -27.15 -32.01 -14.11
C MET A 1093 -27.78 -32.34 -15.46
N THR A 1094 -27.80 -31.36 -16.36
CA THR A 1094 -28.16 -31.54 -17.77
C THR A 1094 -26.88 -31.60 -18.60
N MET A 1095 -26.72 -32.67 -19.36
CA MET A 1095 -25.54 -32.92 -20.20
C MET A 1095 -25.71 -32.26 -21.59
N PRO A 1096 -24.62 -32.08 -22.37
CA PRO A 1096 -24.67 -31.42 -23.68
C PRO A 1096 -25.61 -32.07 -24.71
N ASP A 1097 -25.89 -33.37 -24.56
CA ASP A 1097 -26.86 -34.11 -25.37
C ASP A 1097 -28.34 -33.85 -24.97
N GLY A 1098 -28.56 -33.02 -23.96
CA GLY A 1098 -29.86 -32.67 -23.40
C GLY A 1098 -30.38 -33.66 -22.35
N THR A 1099 -29.65 -34.72 -22.00
CA THR A 1099 -30.11 -35.67 -20.97
C THR A 1099 -29.87 -35.14 -19.56
N CYS A 1100 -30.90 -35.25 -18.71
CA CYS A 1100 -30.93 -34.69 -17.36
C CYS A 1100 -31.00 -35.79 -16.30
N ARG A 1101 -30.22 -35.66 -15.22
CA ARG A 1101 -30.16 -36.60 -14.09
C ARG A 1101 -30.21 -35.88 -12.76
N TYR A 1102 -30.89 -36.47 -11.77
CA TYR A 1102 -31.04 -35.95 -10.41
C TYR A 1102 -29.91 -36.45 -9.51
N ALA A 1103 -29.36 -35.56 -8.68
CA ALA A 1103 -28.30 -35.90 -7.74
C ALA A 1103 -28.86 -36.41 -6.40
N TYR A 1104 -28.18 -37.37 -5.77
CA TYR A 1104 -28.54 -37.96 -4.47
C TYR A 1104 -27.34 -38.59 -3.76
N TYR A 1105 -27.48 -38.87 -2.46
CA TYR A 1105 -26.53 -39.66 -1.67
C TYR A 1105 -27.06 -41.06 -1.36
N ASP A 1106 -26.17 -42.07 -1.33
CA ASP A 1106 -26.51 -43.48 -1.02
C ASP A 1106 -26.78 -43.73 0.48
N LYS A 1107 -26.35 -42.81 1.35
CA LYS A 1107 -26.41 -42.95 2.80
C LYS A 1107 -27.33 -41.89 3.42
N PRO A 1108 -28.19 -42.24 4.40
CA PRO A 1108 -28.96 -41.27 5.17
C PRO A 1108 -28.06 -40.34 6.01
N ASP A 1109 -27.00 -40.90 6.60
CA ASP A 1109 -26.14 -40.22 7.58
C ASP A 1109 -24.96 -39.49 6.91
N PHE A 1110 -25.26 -38.60 5.96
CA PHE A 1110 -24.25 -37.89 5.14
C PHE A 1110 -23.23 -37.09 5.98
N VAL A 1111 -21.93 -37.23 5.68
CA VAL A 1111 -20.87 -36.40 6.26
C VAL A 1111 -20.32 -35.41 5.22
N PRO A 1112 -20.59 -34.09 5.38
CA PRO A 1112 -20.06 -33.06 4.48
C PRO A 1112 -18.54 -33.11 4.41
N GLY A 1113 -18.02 -33.36 3.21
CA GLY A 1113 -16.59 -33.38 2.93
C GLY A 1113 -16.01 -34.73 2.49
N SER A 1114 -16.73 -35.83 2.71
CA SER A 1114 -16.16 -37.19 2.58
C SER A 1114 -17.00 -38.21 1.79
N ASP A 1115 -18.29 -37.97 1.56
CA ASP A 1115 -19.16 -38.87 0.79
C ASP A 1115 -19.34 -38.41 -0.67
N LYS A 1116 -19.38 -39.36 -1.62
CA LYS A 1116 -19.53 -39.05 -3.06
C LYS A 1116 -20.99 -38.85 -3.46
N LEU A 1117 -21.25 -37.85 -4.29
CA LEU A 1117 -22.55 -37.56 -4.89
C LEU A 1117 -22.84 -38.50 -6.08
N LEU A 1118 -24.04 -39.08 -6.13
CA LEU A 1118 -24.49 -40.00 -7.17
C LEU A 1118 -25.61 -39.40 -8.03
N PHE A 1119 -25.86 -39.96 -9.21
CA PHE A 1119 -26.86 -39.45 -10.17
C PHE A 1119 -27.84 -40.52 -10.64
N SER A 1120 -29.13 -40.16 -10.66
CA SER A 1120 -30.27 -41.02 -10.96
C SER A 1120 -31.14 -40.44 -12.07
N ASN A 1121 -31.70 -41.30 -12.92
CA ASN A 1121 -32.69 -40.91 -13.92
C ASN A 1121 -34.11 -40.77 -13.33
N LYS A 1122 -34.28 -41.04 -12.03
CA LYS A 1122 -35.53 -40.82 -11.29
C LYS A 1122 -35.38 -39.60 -10.40
N LYS A 1123 -36.43 -38.77 -10.31
CA LYS A 1123 -36.49 -37.66 -9.36
C LYS A 1123 -36.40 -38.19 -7.93
N VAL A 1124 -35.32 -37.83 -7.25
CA VAL A 1124 -35.02 -38.10 -5.83
C VAL A 1124 -34.48 -36.81 -5.23
N PRO A 1125 -34.84 -36.47 -3.97
CA PRO A 1125 -34.26 -35.31 -3.31
C PRO A 1125 -32.81 -35.61 -2.92
N LEU A 1126 -32.02 -34.54 -2.72
CA LEU A 1126 -30.61 -34.64 -2.33
C LEU A 1126 -30.45 -35.24 -0.91
N TYR A 1127 -31.41 -34.94 -0.04
CA TYR A 1127 -31.55 -35.44 1.33
C TYR A 1127 -33.00 -35.86 1.57
N ASP A 1128 -33.24 -36.93 2.32
CA ASP A 1128 -34.59 -37.43 2.63
C ASP A 1128 -35.28 -36.66 3.79
N ASP A 1129 -34.52 -35.89 4.57
CA ASP A 1129 -35.03 -35.13 5.72
C ASP A 1129 -35.49 -33.70 5.37
N VAL A 1130 -36.52 -33.25 6.08
CA VAL A 1130 -37.07 -31.90 6.03
C VAL A 1130 -36.18 -30.92 6.80
N TRP A 1131 -35.79 -29.82 6.17
CA TRP A 1131 -34.95 -28.79 6.78
C TRP A 1131 -35.62 -27.40 6.77
N HIS A 1132 -35.28 -26.57 7.78
CA HIS A 1132 -35.82 -25.22 7.98
C HIS A 1132 -34.88 -24.15 7.42
N ALA A 1133 -35.35 -23.40 6.43
CA ALA A 1133 -34.57 -22.33 5.80
C ALA A 1133 -34.44 -21.08 6.70
N THR A 1134 -33.35 -21.00 7.45
CA THR A 1134 -32.73 -19.73 7.90
C THR A 1134 -31.47 -19.48 7.07
N THR A 1135 -30.97 -18.24 7.01
CA THR A 1135 -29.71 -17.89 6.32
C THR A 1135 -28.55 -18.76 6.78
N ASN A 1136 -28.19 -19.74 5.96
CA ASN A 1136 -27.08 -20.67 6.19
C ASN A 1136 -26.33 -20.87 4.88
N ASP A 1137 -25.10 -21.36 5.01
CA ASP A 1137 -24.17 -21.48 3.91
C ASP A 1137 -23.64 -22.92 3.88
N TRP A 1138 -24.11 -23.70 2.90
CA TRP A 1138 -23.98 -25.16 2.88
C TRP A 1138 -22.89 -25.60 1.90
N LEU A 1139 -21.81 -26.17 2.45
CA LEU A 1139 -20.68 -26.75 1.73
C LEU A 1139 -20.92 -28.25 1.48
N TRP A 1140 -20.75 -28.70 0.24
CA TRP A 1140 -20.84 -30.13 -0.11
C TRP A 1140 -19.75 -30.57 -1.08
N ASN A 1141 -19.11 -31.69 -0.72
CA ASN A 1141 -18.04 -32.34 -1.47
C ASN A 1141 -18.37 -33.86 -1.42
N ILE A 1142 -18.20 -34.68 -2.46
CA ILE A 1142 -17.45 -34.50 -3.73
C ILE A 1142 -18.26 -34.99 -4.95
N TYR A 1143 -18.06 -34.38 -6.13
CA TYR A 1143 -18.27 -35.04 -7.43
C TYR A 1143 -16.97 -35.16 -8.23
N GLU A 1144 -16.67 -36.38 -8.70
CA GLU A 1144 -15.51 -36.70 -9.55
C GLU A 1144 -16.03 -36.87 -10.98
N PHE A 1145 -15.74 -35.87 -11.83
CA PHE A 1145 -16.33 -35.82 -13.16
C PHE A 1145 -15.66 -36.85 -14.09
N THR A 1146 -16.43 -37.87 -14.48
CA THR A 1146 -15.98 -39.05 -15.25
C THR A 1146 -16.67 -39.19 -16.62
N GLY A 1147 -17.41 -38.16 -17.06
CA GLY A 1147 -18.09 -38.13 -18.37
C GLY A 1147 -17.14 -37.78 -19.52
N GLY A 1148 -17.37 -38.38 -20.70
CA GLY A 1148 -16.55 -38.23 -21.90
C GLY A 1148 -17.29 -37.58 -23.06
N ASP A 1149 -17.95 -36.44 -22.82
CA ASP A 1149 -18.57 -35.61 -23.86
C ASP A 1149 -18.24 -34.13 -23.58
N SER A 1150 -17.63 -33.45 -24.55
CA SER A 1150 -17.32 -32.01 -24.42
C SER A 1150 -18.56 -31.14 -24.72
N GLY A 1151 -18.77 -30.08 -23.94
CA GLY A 1151 -19.88 -29.15 -24.15
C GLY A 1151 -20.27 -28.37 -22.89
N ILE A 1152 -21.40 -27.67 -22.96
CA ILE A 1152 -21.95 -26.92 -21.83
C ILE A 1152 -22.81 -27.85 -20.97
N TYR A 1153 -22.46 -27.97 -19.69
CA TYR A 1153 -23.26 -28.67 -18.69
C TYR A 1153 -24.04 -27.65 -17.87
N ARG A 1154 -25.37 -27.81 -17.80
CA ARG A 1154 -26.25 -26.92 -17.02
C ARG A 1154 -26.65 -27.60 -15.72
N TRP A 1155 -26.34 -26.96 -14.60
CA TRP A 1155 -26.71 -27.41 -13.27
C TRP A 1155 -27.88 -26.58 -12.78
N ASN A 1156 -28.96 -27.23 -12.36
CA ASN A 1156 -30.11 -26.54 -11.76
C ASN A 1156 -30.29 -27.07 -10.34
N CYS A 1157 -30.43 -26.16 -9.37
CA CYS A 1157 -30.81 -26.47 -8.00
C CYS A 1157 -32.12 -25.76 -7.67
N TRP A 1158 -33.04 -26.43 -6.99
CA TRP A 1158 -34.27 -25.79 -6.51
C TRP A 1158 -34.80 -26.48 -5.26
N TYR A 1159 -35.62 -25.74 -4.51
CA TYR A 1159 -36.38 -26.25 -3.38
C TYR A 1159 -37.84 -26.47 -3.79
N GLU A 1160 -38.42 -27.55 -3.28
CA GLU A 1160 -39.87 -27.76 -3.32
C GLU A 1160 -40.41 -27.80 -1.88
N ASP A 1161 -41.57 -27.21 -1.64
CA ASP A 1161 -42.29 -27.39 -0.38
C ASP A 1161 -42.54 -28.88 -0.13
N ALA A 1162 -42.27 -29.35 1.09
CA ALA A 1162 -42.31 -30.77 1.38
C ALA A 1162 -43.75 -31.33 1.47
N GLU A 1163 -44.76 -30.49 1.71
CA GLU A 1163 -46.19 -30.85 1.80
C GLU A 1163 -46.94 -30.62 0.48
N THR A 1164 -46.77 -29.45 -0.17
CA THR A 1164 -47.50 -29.08 -1.39
C THR A 1164 -46.79 -29.54 -2.67
N GLY A 1165 -45.45 -29.66 -2.65
CA GLY A 1165 -44.62 -29.94 -3.83
C GLY A 1165 -44.42 -28.75 -4.76
N GLU A 1166 -44.78 -27.54 -4.34
CA GLU A 1166 -44.59 -26.29 -5.06
C GLU A 1166 -43.11 -25.86 -5.07
N ILE A 1167 -42.61 -25.31 -6.18
CA ILE A 1167 -41.21 -24.86 -6.27
C ILE A 1167 -41.07 -23.52 -5.56
N LEU A 1168 -40.35 -23.51 -4.45
CA LEU A 1168 -40.18 -22.35 -3.57
C LEU A 1168 -38.93 -21.51 -3.89
N GLY A 1169 -38.15 -21.81 -4.93
CA GLY A 1169 -36.95 -21.05 -5.28
C GLY A 1169 -35.88 -21.92 -5.94
N GLY A 1170 -35.01 -21.34 -6.76
CA GLY A 1170 -34.01 -22.10 -7.50
C GLY A 1170 -33.05 -21.26 -8.35
N ASP A 1171 -31.91 -21.85 -8.69
CA ASP A 1171 -30.83 -21.29 -9.50
C ASP A 1171 -30.42 -22.26 -10.62
N SER A 1172 -29.90 -21.70 -11.72
CA SER A 1172 -29.38 -22.43 -12.87
C SER A 1172 -28.06 -21.81 -13.31
N THR A 1173 -26.96 -22.54 -13.14
CA THR A 1173 -25.63 -22.11 -13.64
C THR A 1173 -25.10 -23.07 -14.69
N GLU A 1174 -24.50 -22.50 -15.75
CA GLU A 1174 -23.84 -23.22 -16.83
C GLU A 1174 -22.32 -23.23 -16.64
N TYR A 1175 -21.71 -24.38 -16.92
CA TYR A 1175 -20.25 -24.53 -16.91
C TYR A 1175 -19.80 -25.23 -18.19
N THR A 1176 -18.73 -24.71 -18.80
CA THR A 1176 -18.17 -25.32 -20.03
C THR A 1176 -17.19 -26.42 -19.66
N PHE A 1177 -17.38 -27.59 -20.26
CA PHE A 1177 -16.54 -28.77 -20.11
C PHE A 1177 -15.83 -29.10 -21.42
N SER A 1178 -14.52 -29.31 -21.35
CA SER A 1178 -13.70 -29.63 -22.52
C SER A 1178 -13.04 -31.00 -22.35
N GLU A 1179 -13.20 -31.86 -23.36
CA GLU A 1179 -12.42 -33.10 -23.43
C GLU A 1179 -10.98 -32.76 -23.84
N THR A 1180 -10.12 -32.53 -22.86
CA THR A 1180 -8.68 -32.69 -23.06
C THR A 1180 -7.95 -32.98 -21.74
N PRO A 1181 -7.63 -34.26 -21.51
CA PRO A 1181 -6.39 -34.65 -20.85
C PRO A 1181 -5.46 -35.31 -21.88
N SER A 1182 -4.85 -34.50 -22.76
CA SER A 1182 -3.69 -34.94 -23.54
C SER A 1182 -2.42 -34.51 -22.79
N GLY A 1183 -1.76 -35.48 -22.14
CA GLY A 1183 -0.57 -35.23 -21.32
C GLY A 1183 -0.82 -35.40 -19.82
N THR A 1184 -1.14 -36.62 -19.40
CA THR A 1184 -0.92 -37.01 -17.99
C THR A 1184 0.59 -36.97 -17.72
N PRO A 1185 1.05 -36.40 -16.59
CA PRO A 1185 2.46 -36.46 -16.22
C PRO A 1185 2.95 -37.90 -16.07
N VAL A 1186 4.27 -38.10 -16.23
CA VAL A 1186 4.92 -39.31 -15.72
C VAL A 1186 4.69 -39.36 -14.20
N ASP A 1187 4.19 -40.49 -13.70
CA ASP A 1187 4.06 -40.70 -12.26
C ASP A 1187 5.47 -40.87 -11.65
N SER A 1188 5.91 -39.82 -10.95
CA SER A 1188 7.22 -39.75 -10.29
C SER A 1188 7.38 -40.76 -9.15
N ALA A 1189 6.30 -41.42 -8.71
CA ALA A 1189 6.37 -42.49 -7.72
C ALA A 1189 6.65 -43.88 -8.32
N THR A 1190 6.47 -44.09 -9.63
CA THR A 1190 6.53 -45.44 -10.23
C THR A 1190 7.47 -45.59 -11.44
N GLY A 1191 7.86 -44.50 -12.13
CA GLY A 1191 8.90 -44.54 -13.17
C GLY A 1191 8.52 -45.25 -14.49
N GLY A 1192 7.22 -45.50 -14.72
CA GLY A 1192 6.70 -46.16 -15.92
C GLY A 1192 5.64 -45.32 -16.64
N GLY A 1193 5.56 -45.46 -17.97
CA GLY A 1193 4.59 -44.75 -18.80
C GLY A 1193 4.24 -45.51 -20.08
N ALA A 1194 3.22 -45.06 -20.80
CA ALA A 1194 2.80 -45.67 -22.06
C ALA A 1194 2.37 -44.59 -23.06
N VAL A 1195 2.69 -44.80 -24.34
CA VAL A 1195 2.30 -43.89 -25.43
C VAL A 1195 1.34 -44.62 -26.37
N TYR A 1196 0.20 -43.97 -26.63
CA TYR A 1196 -0.83 -44.43 -27.55
C TYR A 1196 -0.82 -43.62 -28.84
N LEU A 1197 -0.95 -44.30 -29.98
CA LEU A 1197 -1.06 -43.69 -31.30
C LEU A 1197 -2.29 -44.24 -32.03
N ASP A 1198 -3.12 -43.34 -32.56
CA ASP A 1198 -4.33 -43.65 -33.34
C ASP A 1198 -4.20 -43.08 -34.77
N SER A 1199 -4.71 -43.84 -35.74
CA SER A 1199 -4.67 -43.53 -37.17
C SER A 1199 -5.88 -42.70 -37.65
N SER A 1200 -6.83 -42.37 -36.76
CA SER A 1200 -8.03 -41.58 -37.08
C SER A 1200 -7.76 -40.12 -37.49
N ALA A 1201 -6.59 -39.55 -37.14
CA ALA A 1201 -6.23 -38.16 -37.41
C ALA A 1201 -5.85 -37.84 -38.88
N GLY A 1202 -5.84 -38.85 -39.76
CA GLY A 1202 -5.54 -38.70 -41.18
C GLY A 1202 -4.43 -39.64 -41.68
N THR A 1203 -4.21 -39.65 -42.99
CA THR A 1203 -3.30 -40.62 -43.62
C THR A 1203 -1.84 -40.35 -43.26
N ILE A 1204 -1.26 -41.21 -42.42
CA ILE A 1204 0.20 -41.24 -42.18
C ILE A 1204 0.86 -41.79 -43.45
N GLY A 1205 1.40 -40.90 -44.28
CA GLY A 1205 2.31 -41.28 -45.36
C GLY A 1205 3.66 -41.76 -44.82
N ASN A 1206 4.43 -42.49 -45.63
CA ASN A 1206 5.80 -42.86 -45.26
C ASN A 1206 6.63 -41.58 -45.00
N ILE A 1207 6.97 -41.34 -43.73
CA ILE A 1207 7.97 -40.36 -43.34
C ILE A 1207 9.30 -41.12 -43.27
N ASP A 1208 10.15 -40.92 -44.28
CA ASP A 1208 11.53 -41.42 -44.23
C ASP A 1208 12.30 -40.70 -43.11
N ALA A 1209 13.23 -41.40 -42.48
CA ALA A 1209 13.99 -40.86 -41.35
C ALA A 1209 14.88 -39.70 -41.78
N ILE A 1210 14.75 -38.55 -41.09
CA ILE A 1210 15.70 -37.45 -41.17
C ILE A 1210 17.02 -37.92 -40.53
N PRO A 1211 18.18 -37.86 -41.21
CA PRO A 1211 19.47 -38.13 -40.60
C PRO A 1211 19.72 -37.19 -39.40
N PRO A 1212 20.47 -37.61 -38.36
CA PRO A 1212 20.77 -36.73 -37.21
C PRO A 1212 21.36 -35.38 -37.62
N ASP A 1213 22.16 -35.40 -38.70
CA ASP A 1213 22.87 -34.29 -39.31
C ASP A 1213 21.94 -33.25 -39.99
N GLU A 1214 20.66 -33.58 -40.20
CA GLU A 1214 19.63 -32.73 -40.84
C GLU A 1214 18.46 -32.38 -39.89
N MET A 1215 18.58 -32.69 -38.59
CA MET A 1215 17.60 -32.26 -37.60
C MET A 1215 17.63 -30.73 -37.41
N PRO A 1216 16.47 -30.05 -37.27
CA PRO A 1216 16.45 -28.62 -36.96
C PRO A 1216 17.06 -28.35 -35.58
N GLU A 1217 17.80 -27.25 -35.44
CA GLU A 1217 18.32 -26.81 -34.14
C GLU A 1217 17.18 -26.65 -33.14
N VAL A 1218 17.28 -27.34 -32.00
CA VAL A 1218 16.35 -27.18 -30.88
C VAL A 1218 16.69 -25.85 -30.18
N PRO A 1219 15.73 -24.92 -30.02
CA PRO A 1219 15.99 -23.69 -29.28
C PRO A 1219 16.44 -23.97 -27.85
N GLU A 1220 17.40 -23.18 -27.33
CA GLU A 1220 17.96 -23.32 -25.97
C GLU A 1220 16.90 -23.28 -24.85
N SER A 1221 15.69 -22.77 -25.14
CA SER A 1221 14.54 -22.75 -24.22
C SER A 1221 13.93 -24.13 -23.91
N LEU A 1222 14.37 -25.21 -24.57
CA LEU A 1222 13.89 -26.56 -24.34
C LEU A 1222 15.04 -27.56 -24.14
N ASN A 1223 15.59 -27.59 -22.92
CA ASN A 1223 15.28 -28.61 -21.89
C ASN A 1223 16.45 -28.76 -20.88
N PRO A 1224 16.55 -29.87 -20.12
CA PRO A 1224 17.51 -30.91 -20.49
C PRO A 1224 16.84 -32.17 -21.05
N VAL A 1225 17.07 -32.46 -22.35
CA VAL A 1225 16.49 -33.64 -23.01
C VAL A 1225 17.34 -34.86 -22.68
N TYR A 1226 16.80 -35.81 -21.92
CA TYR A 1226 17.51 -37.03 -21.55
C TYR A 1226 17.67 -38.07 -22.69
N GLY A 1227 16.97 -37.87 -23.83
CA GLY A 1227 17.19 -38.62 -25.07
C GLY A 1227 16.01 -38.56 -26.05
N PHE A 1228 16.21 -38.99 -27.29
CA PHE A 1228 15.16 -39.17 -28.30
C PHE A 1228 15.07 -40.63 -28.74
N PHE A 1229 13.84 -41.13 -28.92
CA PHE A 1229 13.56 -42.48 -29.43
C PHE A 1229 12.70 -42.38 -30.69
N SER A 1230 13.00 -43.21 -31.69
CA SER A 1230 12.22 -43.33 -32.92
C SER A 1230 11.82 -44.79 -33.16
N PHE A 1231 10.56 -45.00 -33.51
CA PHE A 1231 9.98 -46.32 -33.76
C PHE A 1231 9.32 -46.30 -35.14
N ASN A 1232 9.60 -47.30 -35.97
CA ASN A 1232 8.94 -47.46 -37.26
C ASN A 1232 7.77 -48.45 -37.11
N ILE A 1233 6.54 -47.94 -37.23
CA ILE A 1233 5.31 -48.71 -37.00
C ILE A 1233 4.62 -48.91 -38.35
N THR A 1234 4.74 -50.11 -38.91
CA THR A 1234 4.19 -50.44 -40.24
C THR A 1234 3.02 -51.42 -40.13
N GLY A 1235 1.94 -51.17 -40.88
CA GLY A 1235 0.87 -52.15 -41.10
C GLY A 1235 -0.41 -51.98 -40.26
N LEU A 1236 -0.60 -50.84 -39.57
CA LEU A 1236 -1.87 -50.49 -38.95
C LEU A 1236 -2.90 -50.09 -40.03
N SER A 1237 -4.14 -50.59 -39.90
CA SER A 1237 -5.28 -50.20 -40.73
C SER A 1237 -5.93 -48.93 -40.18
N SER A 1238 -6.69 -48.21 -41.02
CA SER A 1238 -7.43 -47.01 -40.60
C SER A 1238 -8.41 -47.31 -39.46
N GLY A 1239 -8.21 -46.69 -38.30
CA GLY A 1239 -8.99 -46.92 -37.08
C GLY A 1239 -8.42 -48.00 -36.15
N GLU A 1240 -7.26 -48.59 -36.47
CA GLU A 1240 -6.48 -49.38 -35.52
C GLU A 1240 -5.47 -48.49 -34.79
N SER A 1241 -5.21 -48.84 -33.53
CA SER A 1241 -4.26 -48.16 -32.64
C SER A 1241 -3.27 -49.15 -32.02
N VAL A 1242 -2.09 -48.66 -31.62
CA VAL A 1242 -1.07 -49.46 -30.95
C VAL A 1242 -0.60 -48.77 -29.68
N ASN A 1243 -0.29 -49.58 -28.67
CA ASN A 1243 0.25 -49.13 -27.38
C ASN A 1243 1.72 -49.56 -27.28
N ILE A 1244 2.60 -48.60 -27.00
CA ILE A 1244 4.02 -48.85 -26.72
C ILE A 1244 4.28 -48.52 -25.23
N PRO A 1245 4.49 -49.53 -24.37
CA PRO A 1245 4.89 -49.31 -22.99
C PRO A 1245 6.38 -48.95 -22.91
N LEU A 1246 6.71 -47.96 -22.07
CA LEU A 1246 8.07 -47.51 -21.79
C LEU A 1246 8.32 -47.60 -20.28
N ALA A 1247 9.44 -48.20 -19.90
CA ALA A 1247 9.85 -48.35 -18.52
C ALA A 1247 11.31 -47.90 -18.38
N PHE A 1248 11.58 -47.00 -17.44
CA PHE A 1248 12.92 -46.52 -17.13
C PHE A 1248 13.42 -47.13 -15.81
N PRO A 1249 14.74 -47.31 -15.62
CA PRO A 1249 15.30 -47.69 -14.33
C PRO A 1249 15.01 -46.63 -13.26
N HIS A 1250 14.88 -47.04 -11.99
CA HIS A 1250 14.59 -46.15 -10.85
C HIS A 1250 15.73 -45.16 -10.50
N ASP A 1251 16.84 -45.26 -11.21
CA ASP A 1251 18.11 -44.59 -10.99
C ASP A 1251 18.49 -43.64 -12.17
N VAL A 1252 17.52 -43.33 -13.04
CA VAL A 1252 17.52 -42.17 -13.95
C VAL A 1252 16.64 -41.09 -13.31
N PRO A 1253 17.12 -39.82 -13.15
CA PRO A 1253 16.44 -38.79 -12.37
C PRO A 1253 15.14 -38.26 -13.00
#